data_AF-A0A317XGW2-F1
#
_entry.id   AF-A0A317XGW2-F1
#
_cell.length_a   1.000
_cell.length_b   1.000
_cell.length_c   1.000
_cell.angle_alpha   90.00
_cell.angle_beta   90.00
_cell.angle_gamma   90.00
#
_symmetry.space_group_name_H-M   'P 1'
#
loop_
_entity.id
_entity.type
_entity.pdbx_description
1 polymer ?
#
loop_
_entity_poly.entity_id
_entity_poly.type
_entity_poly.pdbx_seq_one_letter_code
_entity_poly.pdbx_strand_id
1 'polypeptide(L)'
;MYSQLWNGLAVIATLGSCVLADHRLHRHVRGNSSVEWDHLMMRDDDTTEFDPTDLSYIQSMAAIGDSYSAGIGAGERLGAITQALQPESVIADVINNQIPSINGNQQVIMLSAGGNDVELSNILNQCIFQWAVLNSNQVAVTKAAALADPDYTWAGSYDWDSLGLGCDGQLARTRNLIAGDAFSKSLDSVIEAAKAKLGSKGMIYYTGYAKFWAEDLSSACDSVSWATWIYNSQKLTTDHRRTMNELVDSVNAQISAAVDGAGSQVKFVNYDSYVGYFNGRFCETGVDESTAESNTSSILGDPLGRNPYKRSQDNPLNGTFEGSVNQLAQITLLMDPDATLSDQAFVSDAATVDATTAILGESKISLSAESSDLEVPNILPDGYWRVFHPQMLLHELIAELVIYEMVNFNEQDNGYPAIPEQFTFDSCPYYPPTNGSNGTTDGQQIALASYINPLSDPAAWNRIIDYPGDKVTVLVANILNVPDTTVDVDWQKVINRAYSAGKRVLGYVRTGYLGVSQDHFQTRLGSSDLADWWYKLYPGVIGGIFFDEGWNDCGTDNQYSELYRFITDTKKRKHPGAFTVLNPGATMPQCFEHSADTLMTFKNSYDTYMNHYVANPDWTPSDSRKLWHIIYNVPADKAGDVAALARERGAGLIHITDDNLPNPYDTLPDDTYMQTIMSALDGGGPAIADPSAYSDPGDSASQPSSLSVTFSDYSSVTLSWDANSKTPYAYAVCRDGTEVVRLPGTMTKVIVGNIDSGSSMTFTVRARGTDGTETSDSNSVSATTLSLPDNQAVTNVKSLSTATSTTVQADILVPFAFVRVFLTDPDTRCSMPSWPINYNTGNFICTHYMVEGSALYQYTGANLTDGQTNYPWTWTSINTAPVSRNGYTYTWTLPIGSSTTDPNYFVVEAQGYNPITNVFHPCPSTGASCTGKAPYDCKGETLCSTLNVKCNCWANWEQYGCSVQVRGKDQNMNNCQITGDEMWEAYQDIRNIGGCKKCGTKHFGNGCLVSVDYYYGCDNRDNGVNSLDT
;
A
#
# COMPACT_ATOMS: atom_id res chain seq x y z
N MET A 1 22.99 -0.98 43.64
CA MET A 1 23.95 -2.09 43.82
C MET A 1 23.15 -3.36 43.61
N TYR A 2 23.41 -4.08 42.50
CA TYR A 2 22.68 -5.24 41.93
C TYR A 2 21.24 -4.90 41.47
N SER A 3 20.81 -5.06 40.21
CA SER A 3 21.26 -5.84 39.06
C SER A 3 20.97 -5.07 37.75
N GLN A 4 21.99 -4.42 37.22
CA GLN A 4 22.03 -3.85 35.88
C GLN A 4 22.70 -4.86 34.94
N LEU A 5 21.93 -5.73 34.28
CA LEU A 5 22.45 -6.69 33.28
C LEU A 5 21.74 -6.63 31.93
N TRP A 6 20.80 -5.69 31.74
CA TRP A 6 20.04 -5.56 30.48
C TRP A 6 20.60 -4.54 29.48
N ASN A 7 21.54 -3.68 29.89
CA ASN A 7 22.08 -2.63 29.01
C ASN A 7 23.22 -3.10 28.08
N GLY A 8 23.66 -4.36 28.16
CA GLY A 8 24.82 -4.87 27.42
C GLY A 8 24.53 -5.78 26.23
N LEU A 9 23.30 -6.29 26.10
CA LEU A 9 22.98 -7.39 25.16
C LEU A 9 22.33 -6.93 23.84
N ALA A 10 21.53 -5.86 23.85
CA ALA A 10 20.97 -5.28 22.62
C ALA A 10 22.00 -4.45 21.83
N VAL A 11 23.01 -3.91 22.52
CA VAL A 11 24.02 -2.99 21.97
C VAL A 11 25.06 -3.71 21.10
N ILE A 12 25.29 -5.03 21.27
CA ILE A 12 26.28 -5.76 20.46
C ILE A 12 25.69 -6.26 19.14
N ALA A 13 24.38 -6.52 19.06
CA ALA A 13 23.68 -6.81 17.80
C ALA A 13 23.48 -5.54 16.94
N THR A 14 23.39 -4.37 17.57
CA THR A 14 23.32 -3.08 16.84
C THR A 14 24.68 -2.48 16.55
N LEU A 15 25.72 -2.61 17.38
CA LEU A 15 27.03 -2.03 17.06
C LEU A 15 27.80 -2.76 15.95
N GLY A 16 27.52 -4.05 15.72
CA GLY A 16 28.00 -4.76 14.52
C GLY A 16 27.30 -4.33 13.23
N SER A 17 26.08 -3.80 13.34
CA SER A 17 25.19 -3.51 12.20
C SER A 17 25.08 -2.01 11.88
N CYS A 18 25.27 -1.13 12.87
CA CYS A 18 25.10 0.32 12.73
C CYS A 18 26.39 1.08 12.41
N VAL A 19 27.57 0.48 12.54
CA VAL A 19 28.84 1.19 12.28
C VAL A 19 29.43 0.92 10.88
N LEU A 20 28.76 0.12 10.04
CA LEU A 20 29.15 -0.09 8.62
C LEU A 20 28.07 0.20 7.58
N ALA A 21 26.90 0.71 7.98
CA ALA A 21 25.82 1.08 7.05
C ALA A 21 25.60 2.60 7.02
N ASP A 22 26.39 3.32 6.21
CA ASP A 22 25.86 4.46 5.45
C ASP A 22 26.59 4.61 4.10
N HIS A 23 25.88 4.29 3.02
CA HIS A 23 25.49 5.25 1.98
C HIS A 23 24.75 4.51 0.88
N ARG A 24 23.44 4.79 0.78
CA ARG A 24 22.49 4.41 -0.30
C ARG A 24 21.95 2.98 -0.26
N LEU A 25 20.84 2.78 0.46
CA LEU A 25 19.70 1.89 0.15
C LEU A 25 18.84 1.81 1.42
N HIS A 26 17.70 2.49 1.45
CA HIS A 26 16.71 2.35 2.52
C HIS A 26 15.53 1.53 2.00
N ARG A 27 15.60 0.21 2.18
CA ARG A 27 14.46 -0.71 2.15
C ARG A 27 14.36 -1.26 3.56
N HIS A 28 13.43 -0.76 4.36
CA HIS A 28 12.97 -1.43 5.57
C HIS A 28 11.78 -2.30 5.18
N VAL A 29 11.86 -3.59 5.47
CA VAL A 29 10.72 -4.50 5.38
C VAL A 29 9.71 -4.05 6.46
N ARG A 30 8.45 -3.78 6.08
CA ARG A 30 7.35 -3.58 7.04
C ARG A 30 6.04 -4.07 6.42
N GLY A 31 5.63 -5.25 6.85
CA GLY A 31 4.28 -5.79 6.65
C GLY A 31 3.94 -6.68 7.85
N ASN A 32 2.97 -6.27 8.68
CA ASN A 32 2.49 -6.95 9.90
C ASN A 32 3.51 -7.36 10.98
N SER A 33 4.75 -6.94 10.83
CA SER A 33 5.89 -7.24 11.69
C SER A 33 6.65 -5.97 12.07
N SER A 34 5.97 -4.81 12.11
CA SER A 34 6.56 -3.61 12.67
C SER A 34 6.71 -3.80 14.18
N VAL A 35 7.89 -4.22 14.60
CA VAL A 35 8.33 -4.17 15.98
C VAL A 35 8.34 -2.70 16.41
N GLU A 36 7.41 -2.30 17.29
CA GLU A 36 7.62 -1.12 18.13
C GLU A 36 8.68 -1.48 19.16
N TRP A 37 9.93 -1.11 18.85
CA TRP A 37 11.12 -1.37 19.67
C TRP A 37 11.00 -0.85 21.11
N ASP A 38 10.12 0.12 21.34
CA ASP A 38 9.85 0.68 22.66
C ASP A 38 9.18 -0.36 23.60
N HIS A 39 8.42 -1.33 23.08
CA HIS A 39 7.69 -2.34 23.88
C HIS A 39 8.46 -3.65 24.13
N LEU A 40 9.51 -3.94 23.35
CA LEU A 40 10.45 -5.04 23.66
C LEU A 40 11.37 -4.71 24.85
N MET A 41 11.51 -3.42 25.18
CA MET A 41 12.56 -2.91 26.07
C MET A 41 12.04 -2.06 27.24
N MET A 42 10.79 -1.60 27.22
CA MET A 42 10.20 -0.80 28.30
C MET A 42 8.94 -1.44 28.88
N ARG A 43 8.94 -1.49 30.21
CA ARG A 43 7.88 -2.04 31.04
C ARG A 43 6.85 -0.93 31.29
N ASP A 44 5.66 -1.03 30.71
CA ASP A 44 4.50 -0.27 31.17
C ASP A 44 3.82 -1.08 32.28
N ASP A 45 4.26 -0.87 33.53
CA ASP A 45 3.84 -1.65 34.70
C ASP A 45 2.42 -1.27 35.22
N ASP A 46 1.64 -0.48 34.49
CA ASP A 46 0.40 0.15 34.98
C ASP A 46 -0.88 -0.18 34.18
N THR A 47 -0.86 -1.14 33.26
CA THR A 47 -2.08 -1.59 32.54
C THR A 47 -2.46 -3.04 32.91
N THR A 48 -3.73 -3.25 33.24
CA THR A 48 -4.31 -4.59 33.48
C THR A 48 -4.85 -5.23 32.20
N GLU A 49 -4.44 -4.74 31.03
CA GLU A 49 -4.95 -5.10 29.72
C GLU A 49 -3.91 -5.95 28.98
N PHE A 50 -4.34 -7.08 28.40
CA PHE A 50 -3.44 -8.01 27.71
C PHE A 50 -2.94 -7.39 26.39
N ASP A 51 -1.64 -7.15 26.30
CA ASP A 51 -0.97 -6.75 25.06
C ASP A 51 -0.40 -8.01 24.37
N PRO A 52 -0.91 -8.38 23.19
CA PRO A 52 -0.45 -9.57 22.49
C PRO A 52 0.98 -9.43 21.93
N THR A 53 1.46 -8.20 21.75
CA THR A 53 2.82 -7.88 21.29
C THR A 53 3.85 -7.87 22.43
N ASP A 54 3.38 -7.95 23.68
CA ASP A 54 4.24 -8.13 24.85
C ASP A 54 4.83 -9.56 24.88
N LEU A 55 6.05 -9.67 24.35
CA LEU A 55 6.84 -10.90 24.36
C LEU A 55 7.68 -11.06 25.65
N SER A 56 7.50 -10.22 26.68
CA SER A 56 8.27 -10.26 27.93
C SER A 56 8.08 -11.56 28.72
N TYR A 57 7.04 -12.34 28.41
CA TYR A 57 6.87 -13.69 28.93
C TYR A 57 8.00 -14.63 28.48
N ILE A 58 8.66 -14.37 27.35
CA ILE A 58 9.79 -15.15 26.82
C ILE A 58 11.06 -14.77 27.59
N GLN A 59 11.42 -15.61 28.55
CA GLN A 59 12.61 -15.49 29.40
C GLN A 59 13.73 -16.45 29.00
N SER A 60 13.41 -17.44 28.14
CA SER A 60 14.34 -18.47 27.68
C SER A 60 14.03 -18.86 26.23
N MET A 61 15.02 -18.69 25.36
CA MET A 61 14.94 -19.10 23.96
C MET A 61 16.26 -19.66 23.44
N ALA A 62 16.17 -20.56 22.46
CA ALA A 62 17.32 -21.12 21.75
C ALA A 62 17.12 -21.05 20.22
N ALA A 63 18.22 -20.93 19.48
CA ALA A 63 18.25 -21.17 18.04
C ALA A 63 19.20 -22.34 17.79
N ILE A 64 18.76 -23.31 17.00
CA ILE A 64 19.49 -24.52 16.66
C ILE A 64 19.24 -24.84 15.18
N GLY A 65 20.17 -25.54 14.53
CA GLY A 65 20.03 -25.89 13.12
C GLY A 65 21.09 -25.25 12.23
N ASP A 66 20.73 -25.02 10.97
CA ASP A 66 21.54 -24.32 9.98
C ASP A 66 21.38 -22.80 10.09
N SER A 67 22.17 -22.05 9.31
CA SER A 67 22.23 -20.60 9.43
C SER A 67 20.91 -19.88 9.07
N TYR A 68 19.93 -20.59 8.50
CA TYR A 68 18.59 -20.04 8.22
C TYR A 68 17.73 -19.87 9.49
N SER A 69 18.15 -20.39 10.64
CA SER A 69 17.46 -20.25 11.94
C SER A 69 17.74 -18.91 12.65
N ALA A 70 18.67 -18.09 12.16
CA ALA A 70 19.28 -16.98 12.90
C ALA A 70 18.56 -15.62 12.81
N GLY A 71 17.23 -15.60 12.59
CA GLY A 71 16.46 -14.34 12.46
C GLY A 71 16.36 -13.52 13.75
N ILE A 72 16.36 -14.16 14.92
CA ILE A 72 16.31 -13.50 16.23
C ILE A 72 17.46 -14.09 17.06
N GLY A 73 18.32 -13.24 17.63
CA GLY A 73 19.48 -13.71 18.39
C GLY A 73 19.08 -14.75 19.43
N ALA A 74 19.71 -15.92 19.42
CA ALA A 74 19.56 -16.93 20.48
C ALA A 74 19.86 -16.27 21.85
N GLY A 75 19.23 -16.75 22.93
CA GLY A 75 19.46 -16.29 24.30
C GLY A 75 20.91 -16.46 24.78
N GLU A 76 21.16 -16.68 26.08
CA GLU A 76 22.55 -16.79 26.58
C GLU A 76 23.41 -17.72 25.71
N ARG A 77 24.46 -17.13 25.11
CA ARG A 77 25.37 -17.80 24.17
C ARG A 77 26.02 -18.99 24.84
N LEU A 78 25.65 -20.18 24.40
CA LEU A 78 26.38 -21.40 24.70
C LEU A 78 27.55 -21.48 23.72
N GLY A 79 28.70 -20.90 24.08
CA GLY A 79 29.95 -21.13 23.36
C GLY A 79 30.69 -19.90 22.83
N ALA A 80 31.94 -20.12 22.44
CA ALA A 80 32.76 -19.14 21.73
C ALA A 80 32.24 -18.92 20.29
N ILE A 81 32.57 -17.77 19.66
CA ILE A 81 32.16 -17.40 18.29
C ILE A 81 32.48 -18.49 17.25
N THR A 82 33.51 -19.31 17.49
CA THR A 82 33.87 -20.44 16.62
C THR A 82 32.86 -21.58 16.64
N GLN A 83 32.05 -21.73 17.70
CA GLN A 83 30.97 -22.73 17.77
C GLN A 83 29.69 -22.27 17.05
N ALA A 84 29.52 -20.96 16.81
CA ALA A 84 28.44 -20.43 15.99
C ALA A 84 28.69 -20.64 14.47
N LEU A 85 29.84 -21.22 14.10
CA LEU A 85 30.29 -21.46 12.73
C LEU A 85 30.68 -22.93 12.49
N GLN A 86 30.17 -23.87 13.29
CA GLN A 86 30.37 -25.32 13.13
C GLN A 86 29.12 -25.99 12.48
N PRO A 87 29.29 -27.15 11.80
CA PRO A 87 29.29 -27.44 10.35
C PRO A 87 28.00 -27.15 9.58
N GLU A 88 27.98 -27.58 8.32
CA GLU A 88 26.80 -28.04 7.54
C GLU A 88 25.79 -28.82 8.42
N SER A 89 25.02 -28.15 9.27
CA SER A 89 24.29 -28.75 10.38
C SER A 89 23.13 -29.63 9.90
N VAL A 90 23.51 -30.85 9.54
CA VAL A 90 22.60 -31.97 9.31
C VAL A 90 21.89 -32.29 10.61
N ILE A 91 20.69 -32.86 10.50
CA ILE A 91 19.84 -33.20 11.64
C ILE A 91 20.60 -34.00 12.71
N ALA A 92 21.49 -34.91 12.31
CA ALA A 92 22.30 -35.68 13.25
C ALA A 92 23.22 -34.80 14.11
N ASP A 93 23.79 -33.73 13.57
CA ASP A 93 24.61 -32.77 14.33
C ASP A 93 23.74 -31.98 15.31
N VAL A 94 22.59 -31.51 14.84
CA VAL A 94 21.62 -30.77 15.69
C VAL A 94 21.21 -31.61 16.90
N ILE A 95 20.91 -32.89 16.70
CA ILE A 95 20.51 -33.82 17.77
C ILE A 95 21.67 -34.14 18.73
N ASN A 96 22.88 -34.36 18.22
CA ASN A 96 23.98 -34.89 19.04
C ASN A 96 24.83 -33.81 19.70
N ASN A 97 24.89 -32.61 19.14
CA ASN A 97 25.82 -31.56 19.56
C ASN A 97 25.09 -30.27 20.01
N GLN A 98 24.06 -29.84 19.28
CA GLN A 98 23.38 -28.57 19.55
C GLN A 98 22.29 -28.71 20.64
N ILE A 99 21.34 -29.64 20.46
CA ILE A 99 20.23 -29.88 21.41
C ILE A 99 20.71 -30.28 22.81
N PRO A 100 21.77 -31.08 23.01
CA PRO A 100 22.24 -31.41 24.34
C PRO A 100 22.75 -30.18 25.10
N SER A 101 23.29 -29.19 24.38
CA SER A 101 23.86 -27.96 24.93
C SER A 101 22.80 -26.98 25.43
N ILE A 102 21.57 -27.01 24.90
CA ILE A 102 20.48 -26.12 25.34
C ILE A 102 19.89 -26.56 26.69
N ASN A 103 19.62 -25.58 27.56
CA ASN A 103 18.94 -25.80 28.84
C ASN A 103 17.51 -26.30 28.61
N GLY A 104 16.93 -27.03 29.57
CA GLY A 104 15.51 -27.39 29.53
C GLY A 104 14.58 -26.21 29.85
N ASN A 105 13.27 -26.41 29.69
CA ASN A 105 12.22 -25.42 29.92
C ASN A 105 12.30 -24.19 29.00
N GLN A 106 12.74 -24.37 27.75
CA GLN A 106 12.73 -23.31 26.74
C GLN A 106 11.30 -22.89 26.41
N GLN A 107 11.07 -21.58 26.27
CA GLN A 107 9.77 -21.05 25.84
C GLN A 107 9.71 -20.89 24.33
N VAL A 108 10.87 -20.71 23.69
CA VAL A 108 11.01 -20.63 22.24
C VAL A 108 12.22 -21.44 21.79
N ILE A 109 12.04 -22.25 20.74
CA ILE A 109 13.15 -22.83 20.00
C ILE A 109 12.97 -22.49 18.51
N MET A 110 13.93 -21.79 17.91
CA MET A 110 13.98 -21.63 16.45
C MET A 110 14.79 -22.77 15.87
N LEU A 111 14.27 -23.40 14.81
CA LEU A 111 14.86 -24.59 14.20
C LEU A 111 14.86 -24.45 12.68
N SER A 112 16.00 -24.71 12.04
CA SER A 112 16.11 -24.92 10.60
C SER A 112 17.03 -26.10 10.33
N ALA A 113 16.53 -27.13 9.65
CA ALA A 113 17.34 -28.28 9.28
C ALA A 113 16.68 -29.05 8.14
N GLY A 114 17.47 -29.83 7.40
CA GLY A 114 16.98 -30.73 6.36
C GLY A 114 17.58 -30.49 4.98
N GLY A 115 17.96 -29.25 4.64
CA GLY A 115 18.58 -28.93 3.34
C GLY A 115 19.92 -29.65 3.14
N ASN A 116 20.78 -29.65 4.17
CA ASN A 116 22.06 -30.35 4.15
C ASN A 116 21.88 -31.87 4.15
N ASP A 117 20.87 -32.39 4.85
CA ASP A 117 20.55 -33.83 4.93
C ASP A 117 20.15 -34.44 3.58
N VAL A 118 19.69 -33.59 2.65
CA VAL A 118 19.35 -33.99 1.27
C VAL A 118 20.36 -33.46 0.25
N GLU A 119 21.56 -33.13 0.73
CA GLU A 119 22.75 -32.84 -0.08
C GLU A 119 22.66 -31.55 -0.92
N LEU A 120 22.11 -30.46 -0.37
CA LEU A 120 22.12 -29.14 -1.02
C LEU A 120 23.53 -28.74 -1.51
N SER A 121 24.55 -28.91 -0.66
CA SER A 121 25.95 -28.62 -1.01
C SER A 121 26.43 -29.40 -2.25
N ASN A 122 25.98 -30.65 -2.41
CA ASN A 122 26.31 -31.45 -3.58
C ASN A 122 25.56 -30.97 -4.83
N ILE A 123 24.34 -30.44 -4.71
CA ILE A 123 23.65 -29.79 -5.83
C ILE A 123 24.41 -28.53 -6.25
N LEU A 124 24.84 -27.69 -5.29
CA LEU A 124 25.65 -26.51 -5.58
C LEU A 124 26.94 -26.89 -6.32
N ASN A 125 27.61 -27.97 -5.88
CA ASN A 125 28.78 -28.51 -6.55
C ASN A 125 28.45 -29.06 -7.96
N GLN A 126 27.51 -29.99 -8.08
CA GLN A 126 27.28 -30.72 -9.33
C GLN A 126 26.56 -29.90 -10.42
N CYS A 127 25.71 -28.96 -10.01
CA CYS A 127 24.80 -28.25 -10.92
C CYS A 127 25.13 -26.76 -11.13
N ILE A 128 25.84 -26.10 -10.20
CA ILE A 128 25.99 -24.65 -10.21
C ILE A 128 27.45 -24.23 -10.32
N PHE A 129 28.24 -24.46 -9.26
CA PHE A 129 29.60 -23.97 -9.15
C PHE A 129 30.65 -24.95 -9.65
N GLN A 130 30.39 -26.25 -9.70
CA GLN A 130 31.35 -27.23 -10.20
C GLN A 130 32.73 -27.15 -9.52
N TRP A 131 32.75 -26.95 -8.20
CA TRP A 131 34.00 -26.86 -7.41
C TRP A 131 34.87 -28.10 -7.58
N ALA A 132 34.27 -29.30 -7.61
CA ALA A 132 34.88 -30.55 -8.08
C ALA A 132 33.83 -31.50 -8.67
N VAL A 133 33.81 -31.60 -10.00
CA VAL A 133 32.95 -32.53 -10.74
C VAL A 133 33.84 -33.38 -11.65
N LEU A 134 33.84 -34.69 -11.41
CA LEU A 134 34.80 -35.62 -12.02
C LEU A 134 34.06 -36.74 -12.77
N ASN A 135 34.71 -37.41 -13.72
CA ASN A 135 34.20 -38.68 -14.25
C ASN A 135 34.67 -39.88 -13.41
N SER A 136 34.09 -41.07 -13.61
CA SER A 136 34.37 -42.25 -12.78
C SER A 136 35.86 -42.67 -12.75
N ASN A 137 36.60 -42.49 -13.85
CA ASN A 137 38.03 -42.79 -13.86
C ASN A 137 38.83 -41.75 -13.07
N GLN A 138 38.45 -40.48 -13.21
CA GLN A 138 39.04 -39.38 -12.47
C GLN A 138 38.81 -39.52 -10.96
N VAL A 139 37.59 -39.89 -10.52
CA VAL A 139 37.30 -40.18 -9.11
C VAL A 139 38.26 -41.24 -8.55
N ALA A 140 38.45 -42.36 -9.26
CA ALA A 140 39.32 -43.43 -8.80
C ALA A 140 40.80 -43.00 -8.66
N VAL A 141 41.30 -42.21 -9.61
CA VAL A 141 42.69 -41.71 -9.60
C VAL A 141 42.89 -40.68 -8.50
N THR A 142 42.02 -39.67 -8.41
CA THR A 142 42.15 -38.58 -7.44
C THR A 142 41.97 -39.06 -6.01
N LYS A 143 41.05 -40.01 -5.78
CA LYS A 143 40.89 -40.69 -4.47
C LYS A 143 42.17 -41.39 -4.04
N ALA A 144 42.81 -42.14 -4.95
CA ALA A 144 44.06 -42.83 -4.65
C ALA A 144 45.20 -41.85 -4.36
N ALA A 145 45.25 -40.72 -5.08
CA ALA A 145 46.23 -39.66 -4.85
C ALA A 145 46.03 -38.98 -3.48
N ALA A 146 44.80 -38.56 -3.16
CA ALA A 146 44.48 -37.89 -1.91
C ALA A 146 44.72 -38.80 -0.68
N LEU A 147 44.39 -40.10 -0.76
CA LEU A 147 44.64 -41.05 0.32
C LEU A 147 46.14 -41.35 0.55
N ALA A 148 46.99 -41.09 -0.45
CA ALA A 148 48.43 -41.30 -0.36
C ALA A 148 49.20 -40.06 0.13
N ASP A 149 48.54 -38.89 0.14
CA ASP A 149 49.13 -37.62 0.50
C ASP A 149 48.78 -37.26 1.97
N PRO A 150 49.79 -37.12 2.86
CA PRO A 150 49.54 -36.82 4.27
C PRO A 150 48.89 -35.45 4.51
N ASP A 151 48.90 -34.54 3.54
CA ASP A 151 48.29 -33.20 3.67
C ASP A 151 46.75 -33.25 3.52
N TYR A 152 46.19 -34.37 3.05
CA TYR A 152 44.75 -34.58 2.84
C TYR A 152 44.14 -35.49 3.90
N THR A 153 44.30 -35.13 5.18
CA THR A 153 43.86 -35.95 6.32
C THR A 153 42.36 -36.27 6.35
N TRP A 154 41.53 -35.46 5.69
CA TRP A 154 40.07 -35.61 5.56
C TRP A 154 39.64 -36.58 4.43
N ALA A 155 40.54 -36.94 3.51
CA ALA A 155 40.22 -37.73 2.31
C ALA A 155 39.65 -39.13 2.62
N GLY A 156 40.03 -39.70 3.77
CA GLY A 156 39.58 -41.02 4.22
C GLY A 156 38.09 -41.12 4.52
N SER A 157 37.46 -40.02 4.94
CA SER A 157 36.04 -39.94 5.32
C SER A 157 35.14 -39.33 4.24
N TYR A 158 35.71 -38.89 3.12
CA TYR A 158 34.99 -38.17 2.08
C TYR A 158 34.18 -39.11 1.15
N ASP A 159 32.95 -38.73 0.77
CA ASP A 159 32.14 -39.45 -0.23
C ASP A 159 32.62 -39.15 -1.65
N TRP A 160 33.69 -39.82 -2.06
CA TRP A 160 34.29 -39.67 -3.39
C TRP A 160 33.34 -40.02 -4.54
N ASP A 161 32.40 -40.94 -4.33
CA ASP A 161 31.50 -41.39 -5.39
C ASP A 161 30.51 -40.28 -5.78
N SER A 162 30.18 -39.38 -4.85
CA SER A 162 29.34 -38.19 -5.10
C SER A 162 29.90 -37.27 -6.19
N LEU A 163 31.24 -37.19 -6.33
CA LEU A 163 31.90 -36.34 -7.32
C LEU A 163 31.64 -36.79 -8.77
N GLY A 164 31.28 -38.06 -8.95
CA GLY A 164 31.09 -38.73 -10.23
C GLY A 164 29.67 -38.73 -10.78
N LEU A 165 28.70 -38.13 -10.07
CA LEU A 165 27.27 -38.26 -10.38
C LEU A 165 26.82 -37.36 -11.54
N GLY A 166 27.44 -36.19 -11.69
CA GLY A 166 26.94 -35.13 -12.56
C GLY A 166 25.64 -34.51 -12.04
N CYS A 167 25.20 -33.41 -12.66
CA CYS A 167 24.02 -32.67 -12.19
C CYS A 167 22.75 -33.54 -12.17
N ASP A 168 22.40 -34.20 -13.29
CA ASP A 168 21.20 -35.06 -13.35
C ASP A 168 21.23 -36.21 -12.34
N GLY A 169 22.40 -36.84 -12.16
CA GLY A 169 22.59 -37.91 -11.20
C GLY A 169 22.41 -37.42 -9.77
N GLN A 170 22.94 -36.24 -9.45
CA GLN A 170 22.78 -35.62 -8.14
C GLN A 170 21.34 -35.18 -7.88
N LEU A 171 20.67 -34.53 -8.83
CA LEU A 171 19.26 -34.15 -8.70
C LEU A 171 18.37 -35.38 -8.48
N ALA A 172 18.64 -36.49 -9.17
CA ALA A 172 17.94 -37.76 -8.95
C ALA A 172 18.26 -38.38 -7.57
N ARG A 173 19.52 -38.35 -7.12
CA ARG A 173 19.93 -38.80 -5.79
C ARG A 173 19.20 -38.01 -4.70
N THR A 174 19.26 -36.68 -4.76
CA THR A 174 18.57 -35.81 -3.80
C THR A 174 17.07 -36.04 -3.80
N ARG A 175 16.42 -36.17 -4.97
CA ARG A 175 14.99 -36.52 -5.05
C ARG A 175 14.67 -37.83 -4.31
N ASN A 176 15.52 -38.85 -4.46
CA ASN A 176 15.34 -40.14 -3.77
C ASN A 176 15.59 -40.04 -2.26
N LEU A 177 16.53 -39.19 -1.82
CA LEU A 177 16.77 -38.93 -0.40
C LEU A 177 15.54 -38.26 0.25
N ILE A 178 14.99 -37.22 -0.39
CA ILE A 178 13.79 -36.51 0.09
C ILE A 178 12.59 -37.46 0.16
N ALA A 179 12.42 -38.33 -0.84
CA ALA A 179 11.32 -39.30 -0.88
C ALA A 179 11.51 -40.50 0.07
N GLY A 180 12.70 -40.65 0.67
CA GLY A 180 13.03 -41.78 1.51
C GLY A 180 12.53 -41.62 2.94
N ASP A 181 12.02 -42.73 3.52
CA ASP A 181 11.58 -42.80 4.92
C ASP A 181 12.65 -42.35 5.94
N ALA A 182 13.94 -42.43 5.59
CA ALA A 182 15.02 -42.05 6.48
C ALA A 182 15.01 -40.53 6.74
N PHE A 183 14.70 -39.72 5.73
CA PHE A 183 14.69 -38.26 5.83
C PHE A 183 13.49 -37.76 6.63
N SER A 184 12.30 -38.28 6.37
CA SER A 184 11.12 -37.94 7.18
C SER A 184 11.30 -38.35 8.65
N LYS A 185 11.86 -39.55 8.91
CA LYS A 185 12.17 -39.98 10.29
C LYS A 185 13.23 -39.13 10.97
N SER A 186 14.21 -38.58 10.24
CA SER A 186 15.18 -37.68 10.84
C SER A 186 14.53 -36.34 11.22
N LEU A 187 13.64 -35.80 10.38
CA LEU A 187 12.84 -34.60 10.70
C LEU A 187 12.00 -34.82 11.96
N ASP A 188 11.31 -35.96 12.07
CA ASP A 188 10.57 -36.33 13.28
C ASP A 188 11.50 -36.39 14.51
N SER A 189 12.69 -36.98 14.34
CA SER A 189 13.65 -37.17 15.42
C SER A 189 14.22 -35.85 15.96
N VAL A 190 14.51 -34.87 15.09
CA VAL A 190 15.02 -33.56 15.53
C VAL A 190 13.94 -32.76 16.22
N ILE A 191 12.70 -32.81 15.72
CA ILE A 191 11.58 -32.14 16.36
C ILE A 191 11.30 -32.74 17.74
N GLU A 192 11.28 -34.07 17.86
CA GLU A 192 11.09 -34.73 19.16
C GLU A 192 12.23 -34.45 20.15
N ALA A 193 13.48 -34.42 19.68
CA ALA A 193 14.62 -34.04 20.50
C ALA A 193 14.55 -32.58 20.98
N ALA A 194 14.12 -31.66 20.10
CA ALA A 194 13.93 -30.25 20.45
C ALA A 194 12.76 -30.07 21.42
N LYS A 195 11.64 -30.78 21.21
CA LYS A 195 10.47 -30.76 22.10
C LYS A 195 10.80 -31.20 23.51
N ALA A 196 11.73 -32.14 23.68
CA ALA A 196 12.20 -32.56 25.02
C ALA A 196 12.86 -31.43 25.83
N LYS A 197 13.22 -30.31 25.19
CA LYS A 197 13.80 -29.12 25.84
C LYS A 197 12.77 -28.01 26.08
N LEU A 198 11.56 -28.11 25.51
CA LEU A 198 10.50 -27.12 25.69
C LEU A 198 9.89 -27.18 27.10
N GLY A 199 9.46 -26.02 27.58
CA GLY A 199 8.53 -25.91 28.71
C GLY A 199 7.10 -26.28 28.29
N SER A 200 6.20 -26.36 29.26
CA SER A 200 4.80 -26.78 29.05
C SER A 200 3.97 -25.90 28.09
N LYS A 201 4.42 -24.66 27.86
CA LYS A 201 3.83 -23.70 26.91
C LYS A 201 4.85 -23.25 25.85
N GLY A 202 5.96 -23.98 25.71
CA GLY A 202 7.01 -23.64 24.77
C GLY A 202 6.62 -23.98 23.33
N MET A 203 7.15 -23.21 22.39
CA MET A 203 6.93 -23.36 20.95
C MET A 203 8.24 -23.59 20.19
N ILE A 204 8.21 -24.44 19.17
CA ILE A 204 9.25 -24.53 18.14
C ILE A 204 8.76 -23.81 16.88
N TYR A 205 9.55 -22.90 16.33
CA TYR A 205 9.31 -22.29 15.02
C TYR A 205 10.31 -22.89 14.03
N TYR A 206 9.82 -23.75 13.14
CA TYR A 206 10.62 -24.45 12.14
C TYR A 206 10.57 -23.69 10.81
N THR A 207 11.67 -23.08 10.39
CA THR A 207 11.73 -22.33 9.12
C THR A 207 11.96 -23.26 7.93
N GLY A 208 11.21 -23.03 6.84
CA GLY A 208 11.40 -23.73 5.57
C GLY A 208 12.57 -23.15 4.75
N TYR A 209 12.60 -23.45 3.45
CA TYR A 209 13.56 -22.89 2.50
C TYR A 209 12.85 -22.17 1.35
N ALA A 210 13.48 -21.17 0.74
CA ALA A 210 12.95 -20.51 -0.46
C ALA A 210 13.55 -21.10 -1.76
N LYS A 211 12.76 -21.04 -2.84
CA LYS A 211 13.21 -21.36 -4.18
C LYS A 211 14.28 -20.36 -4.63
N PHE A 212 15.35 -20.88 -5.22
CA PHE A 212 16.47 -20.06 -5.69
C PHE A 212 16.25 -19.48 -7.08
N TRP A 213 15.40 -20.09 -7.91
CA TRP A 213 15.23 -19.70 -9.32
C TRP A 213 13.86 -19.09 -9.58
N ALA A 214 13.81 -18.08 -10.44
CA ALA A 214 12.57 -17.46 -10.91
C ALA A 214 11.60 -18.51 -11.48
N GLU A 215 10.33 -18.40 -11.11
CA GLU A 215 9.28 -19.35 -11.51
C GLU A 215 8.75 -19.10 -12.93
N ASP A 216 9.06 -17.95 -13.52
CA ASP A 216 8.81 -17.67 -14.94
C ASP A 216 9.68 -18.54 -15.87
N LEU A 217 10.77 -19.11 -15.32
CA LEU A 217 11.72 -19.99 -15.97
C LEU A 217 12.19 -19.47 -17.34
N SER A 218 12.45 -18.16 -17.42
CA SER A 218 12.91 -17.51 -18.65
C SER A 218 14.10 -18.24 -19.30
N SER A 219 14.07 -18.45 -20.62
CA SER A 219 15.17 -19.11 -21.36
C SER A 219 16.45 -18.26 -21.43
N ALA A 220 16.41 -17.01 -20.97
CA ALA A 220 17.58 -16.13 -20.92
C ALA A 220 18.74 -16.74 -20.11
N CYS A 221 18.42 -17.52 -19.06
CA CYS A 221 19.42 -18.21 -18.24
C CYS A 221 19.93 -19.53 -18.81
N ASP A 222 19.36 -20.05 -19.90
CA ASP A 222 19.72 -21.38 -20.40
C ASP A 222 21.17 -21.45 -20.94
N SER A 223 21.76 -20.29 -21.29
CA SER A 223 23.17 -20.17 -21.68
C SER A 223 24.12 -19.83 -20.53
N VAL A 224 23.60 -19.50 -19.34
CA VAL A 224 24.39 -19.07 -18.18
C VAL A 224 25.04 -20.27 -17.50
N SER A 225 26.26 -20.07 -17.02
CA SER A 225 26.97 -21.01 -16.14
C SER A 225 27.76 -20.24 -15.10
N TRP A 226 27.77 -20.76 -13.88
CA TRP A 226 28.56 -20.23 -12.76
C TRP A 226 29.68 -21.19 -12.34
N ALA A 227 30.12 -22.06 -13.26
CA ALA A 227 31.21 -22.98 -13.01
C ALA A 227 32.49 -22.22 -12.61
N THR A 228 33.05 -22.58 -11.46
CA THR A 228 34.20 -21.96 -10.81
C THR A 228 35.48 -22.06 -11.65
N TRP A 229 35.61 -23.07 -12.50
CA TRP A 229 36.82 -23.35 -13.27
C TRP A 229 36.57 -23.22 -14.78
N ILE A 230 37.62 -22.86 -15.54
CA ILE A 230 37.56 -22.75 -17.00
C ILE A 230 37.53 -24.13 -17.68
N TYR A 231 36.37 -24.79 -17.66
CA TYR A 231 36.08 -26.06 -18.34
C TYR A 231 34.80 -26.00 -19.17
N ASN A 232 34.44 -27.12 -19.82
CA ASN A 232 33.07 -27.30 -20.35
C ASN A 232 32.07 -27.26 -19.19
N SER A 233 31.28 -26.20 -19.14
CA SER A 233 30.56 -25.81 -17.93
C SER A 233 29.08 -26.17 -17.94
N GLN A 234 28.58 -26.60 -16.78
CA GLN A 234 27.18 -26.94 -16.56
C GLN A 234 26.32 -25.68 -16.72
N LYS A 235 25.31 -25.77 -17.58
CA LYS A 235 24.36 -24.68 -17.84
C LYS A 235 23.18 -24.72 -16.89
N LEU A 236 22.68 -23.54 -16.53
CA LEU A 236 21.48 -23.31 -15.72
C LEU A 236 20.22 -23.40 -16.58
N THR A 237 20.03 -24.54 -17.24
CA THR A 237 18.90 -24.78 -18.14
C THR A 237 17.57 -24.67 -17.39
N THR A 238 16.53 -24.32 -18.14
CA THR A 238 15.14 -24.30 -17.67
C THR A 238 14.77 -25.59 -16.93
N ASP A 239 15.18 -26.75 -17.44
CA ASP A 239 14.86 -28.05 -16.82
C ASP A 239 15.60 -28.25 -15.49
N HIS A 240 16.86 -27.82 -15.39
CA HIS A 240 17.62 -27.89 -14.14
C HIS A 240 17.08 -26.92 -13.09
N ARG A 241 16.79 -25.67 -13.47
CA ARG A 241 16.20 -24.66 -12.58
C ARG A 241 14.84 -25.09 -12.06
N ARG A 242 13.97 -25.59 -12.94
CA ARG A 242 12.68 -26.18 -12.58
C ARG A 242 12.86 -27.32 -11.59
N THR A 243 13.74 -28.28 -11.90
CA THR A 243 13.99 -29.43 -11.02
C THR A 243 14.49 -28.99 -9.64
N MET A 244 15.42 -28.04 -9.57
CA MET A 244 15.91 -27.51 -8.30
C MET A 244 14.81 -26.85 -7.47
N ASN A 245 13.91 -26.08 -8.10
CA ASN A 245 12.75 -25.51 -7.41
C ASN A 245 11.78 -26.59 -6.90
N GLU A 246 11.52 -27.63 -7.70
CA GLU A 246 10.69 -28.78 -7.29
C GLU A 246 11.28 -29.54 -6.10
N LEU A 247 12.61 -29.60 -5.98
CA LEU A 247 13.28 -30.20 -4.83
C LEU A 247 13.05 -29.36 -3.56
N VAL A 248 13.11 -28.03 -3.66
CA VAL A 248 12.79 -27.13 -2.53
C VAL A 248 11.33 -27.32 -2.08
N ASP A 249 10.39 -27.38 -3.01
CA ASP A 249 8.98 -27.69 -2.70
C ASP A 249 8.84 -29.04 -1.99
N SER A 250 9.59 -30.04 -2.45
CA SER A 250 9.57 -31.39 -1.87
C SER A 250 10.14 -31.43 -0.45
N VAL A 251 11.22 -30.69 -0.18
CA VAL A 251 11.79 -30.56 1.18
C VAL A 251 10.82 -29.84 2.10
N ASN A 252 10.28 -28.69 1.68
CA ASN A 252 9.30 -27.94 2.47
C ASN A 252 8.05 -28.76 2.76
N ALA A 253 7.60 -29.59 1.82
CA ALA A 253 6.47 -30.50 2.03
C ALA A 253 6.77 -31.56 3.10
N GLN A 254 7.99 -32.14 3.12
CA GLN A 254 8.41 -33.08 4.17
C GLN A 254 8.53 -32.39 5.54
N ILE A 255 9.11 -31.18 5.60
CA ILE A 255 9.21 -30.40 6.84
C ILE A 255 7.82 -30.06 7.37
N SER A 256 6.92 -29.54 6.52
CA SER A 256 5.54 -29.23 6.90
C SER A 256 4.82 -30.47 7.42
N ALA A 257 4.99 -31.62 6.77
CA ALA A 257 4.38 -32.88 7.22
C ALA A 257 4.91 -33.36 8.58
N ALA A 258 6.22 -33.22 8.82
CA ALA A 258 6.84 -33.56 10.12
C ALA A 258 6.36 -32.61 11.23
N VAL A 259 6.25 -31.31 10.93
CA VAL A 259 5.70 -30.30 11.85
C VAL A 259 4.23 -30.60 12.18
N ASP A 260 3.40 -30.88 11.19
CA ASP A 260 2.00 -31.24 11.38
C ASP A 260 1.86 -32.52 12.24
N GLY A 261 2.74 -33.50 12.03
CA GLY A 261 2.82 -34.73 12.82
C GLY A 261 3.26 -34.52 14.27
N ALA A 262 4.08 -33.50 14.54
CA ALA A 262 4.61 -33.20 15.86
C ALA A 262 3.61 -32.50 16.81
N GLY A 263 2.52 -31.96 16.26
CA GLY A 263 1.42 -31.33 17.00
C GLY A 263 1.60 -29.83 17.24
N SER A 264 0.69 -29.23 18.01
CA SER A 264 0.50 -27.78 18.09
C SER A 264 1.63 -26.98 18.75
N GLN A 265 2.66 -27.64 19.30
CA GLN A 265 3.83 -26.98 19.87
C GLN A 265 4.91 -26.66 18.83
N VAL A 266 4.68 -27.00 17.57
CA VAL A 266 5.62 -26.80 16.46
C VAL A 266 4.90 -26.09 15.34
N LYS A 267 5.52 -25.04 14.81
CA LYS A 267 4.94 -24.20 13.76
C LYS A 267 5.89 -24.09 12.58
N PHE A 268 5.40 -24.41 11.39
CA PHE A 268 6.15 -24.26 10.15
C PHE A 268 6.06 -22.80 9.68
N VAL A 269 7.21 -22.20 9.40
CA VAL A 269 7.34 -20.82 8.94
C VAL A 269 7.82 -20.85 7.49
N ASN A 270 6.89 -20.66 6.55
CA ASN A 270 7.16 -20.70 5.11
C ASN A 270 7.33 -19.29 4.55
N TYR A 271 8.54 -18.96 4.08
CA TYR A 271 8.85 -17.64 3.55
C TYR A 271 9.07 -17.63 2.01
N ASP A 272 8.90 -18.75 1.30
CA ASP A 272 9.20 -18.84 -0.14
C ASP A 272 8.37 -17.89 -1.00
N SER A 273 7.06 -17.77 -0.70
CA SER A 273 6.14 -16.88 -1.43
C SER A 273 6.59 -15.42 -1.39
N TYR A 274 7.16 -14.98 -0.27
CA TYR A 274 7.68 -13.63 -0.10
C TYR A 274 8.92 -13.39 -0.98
N VAL A 275 9.82 -14.37 -1.09
CA VAL A 275 11.02 -14.23 -1.94
C VAL A 275 10.62 -14.08 -3.41
N GLY A 276 9.62 -14.83 -3.88
CA GLY A 276 9.06 -14.67 -5.22
C GLY A 276 8.37 -13.32 -5.42
N TYR A 277 7.56 -12.88 -4.45
CA TYR A 277 6.87 -11.59 -4.52
C TYR A 277 7.81 -10.39 -4.64
N PHE A 278 8.96 -10.44 -3.97
CA PHE A 278 9.96 -9.37 -4.00
C PHE A 278 11.00 -9.51 -5.13
N ASN A 279 10.81 -10.43 -6.08
CA ASN A 279 11.76 -10.76 -7.15
C ASN A 279 13.17 -11.03 -6.59
N GLY A 280 13.25 -11.78 -5.49
CA GLY A 280 14.50 -12.06 -4.77
C GLY A 280 15.30 -13.26 -5.30
N ARG A 281 14.76 -13.98 -6.31
CA ARG A 281 15.36 -15.20 -6.86
C ARG A 281 16.35 -14.87 -7.99
N PHE A 282 17.15 -15.86 -8.38
CA PHE A 282 18.02 -15.76 -9.55
C PHE A 282 17.24 -15.97 -10.84
N CYS A 283 17.73 -15.41 -11.95
CA CYS A 283 17.11 -15.50 -13.28
C CYS A 283 15.73 -14.84 -13.41
N GLU A 284 15.43 -13.85 -12.57
CA GLU A 284 14.20 -13.05 -12.67
C GLU A 284 14.17 -12.23 -13.96
N THR A 285 12.97 -11.94 -14.49
CA THR A 285 12.83 -11.16 -15.72
C THR A 285 13.54 -9.80 -15.62
N GLY A 286 14.47 -9.55 -16.55
CA GLY A 286 15.25 -8.31 -16.63
C GLY A 286 16.61 -8.37 -15.94
N VAL A 287 16.98 -9.51 -15.34
CA VAL A 287 18.28 -9.75 -14.71
C VAL A 287 19.23 -10.48 -15.66
N ASP A 288 20.44 -9.96 -15.86
CA ASP A 288 21.49 -10.59 -16.66
C ASP A 288 22.51 -11.34 -15.78
N GLU A 289 22.27 -12.64 -15.61
CA GLU A 289 23.10 -13.53 -14.80
C GLU A 289 24.40 -13.99 -15.52
N SER A 290 24.66 -13.51 -16.74
CA SER A 290 25.85 -13.86 -17.52
C SER A 290 27.07 -12.98 -17.21
N THR A 291 26.90 -11.92 -16.42
CA THR A 291 27.95 -10.95 -16.11
C THR A 291 28.66 -11.28 -14.80
N ALA A 292 29.97 -11.00 -14.75
CA ALA A 292 30.76 -11.09 -13.51
C ALA A 292 30.44 -9.95 -12.50
N GLU A 293 29.65 -8.96 -12.90
CA GLU A 293 29.19 -7.86 -12.04
C GLU A 293 27.86 -8.20 -11.35
N SER A 294 27.62 -9.48 -11.00
CA SER A 294 26.35 -9.95 -10.44
C SER A 294 26.01 -9.23 -9.12
N ASN A 295 25.19 -8.19 -9.24
CA ASN A 295 24.61 -7.39 -8.18
C ASN A 295 23.08 -7.62 -8.09
N THR A 296 22.63 -8.81 -8.45
CA THR A 296 21.29 -9.02 -8.98
C THR A 296 20.21 -9.41 -7.97
N SER A 297 20.52 -9.54 -6.67
CA SER A 297 19.47 -9.65 -5.64
C SER A 297 19.84 -8.89 -4.38
N SER A 298 18.92 -8.07 -3.86
CA SER A 298 19.01 -7.42 -2.54
C SER A 298 18.57 -8.34 -1.40
N ILE A 299 18.32 -9.63 -1.67
CA ILE A 299 17.68 -10.58 -0.75
C ILE A 299 18.54 -11.86 -0.59
N LEU A 300 19.33 -12.26 -1.59
CA LEU A 300 20.28 -13.39 -1.56
C LEU A 300 21.68 -12.95 -2.03
N GLY A 301 22.76 -13.25 -1.29
CA GLY A 301 24.13 -12.80 -1.59
C GLY A 301 24.97 -12.33 -0.39
N ASP A 302 26.18 -11.81 -0.65
CA ASP A 302 27.23 -11.55 0.35
C ASP A 302 26.82 -10.51 1.42
N PRO A 303 26.70 -10.89 2.71
CA PRO A 303 26.28 -9.99 3.78
C PRO A 303 27.33 -8.95 4.21
N LEU A 304 28.62 -9.12 3.88
CA LEU A 304 29.71 -8.27 4.42
C LEU A 304 30.75 -7.81 3.40
N GLY A 305 30.73 -8.32 2.17
CA GLY A 305 31.66 -7.94 1.12
C GLY A 305 31.00 -7.09 0.04
N ARG A 306 31.45 -5.84 -0.12
CA ARG A 306 31.24 -5.06 -1.35
C ARG A 306 31.98 -5.66 -2.57
N ASN A 307 32.69 -6.77 -2.37
CA ASN A 307 33.49 -7.47 -3.36
C ASN A 307 33.39 -8.99 -3.12
N PRO A 308 32.53 -9.72 -3.86
CA PRO A 308 32.41 -11.19 -3.73
C PRO A 308 33.68 -11.93 -4.17
N TYR A 309 34.60 -11.23 -4.85
CA TYR A 309 35.89 -11.75 -5.29
C TYR A 309 37.03 -11.47 -4.28
N LYS A 310 36.71 -10.91 -3.10
CA LYS A 310 37.67 -10.80 -1.99
C LYS A 310 37.97 -12.21 -1.46
N ARG A 311 39.25 -12.49 -1.21
CA ARG A 311 39.69 -13.69 -0.49
C ARG A 311 40.25 -13.28 0.87
N SER A 312 39.69 -13.82 1.94
CA SER A 312 40.18 -13.61 3.31
C SER A 312 41.50 -14.36 3.55
N GLN A 313 42.39 -13.80 4.38
CA GLN A 313 43.70 -14.41 4.67
C GLN A 313 43.63 -15.55 5.71
N ASP A 314 42.53 -15.66 6.44
CA ASP A 314 42.29 -16.73 7.41
C ASP A 314 41.95 -18.04 6.66
N ASN A 315 42.51 -19.16 7.12
CA ASN A 315 42.11 -20.48 6.62
C ASN A 315 40.79 -20.91 7.29
N PRO A 316 39.80 -21.40 6.52
CA PRO A 316 38.58 -21.96 7.09
C PRO A 316 38.87 -23.24 7.89
N LEU A 317 38.01 -23.51 8.88
CA LEU A 317 38.12 -24.72 9.68
C LEU A 317 37.54 -25.93 8.94
N ASN A 318 38.19 -27.08 9.07
CA ASN A 318 37.71 -28.38 8.61
C ASN A 318 36.38 -28.70 9.30
N GLY A 319 35.40 -29.17 8.52
CA GLY A 319 34.03 -29.38 8.99
C GLY A 319 33.21 -28.09 9.06
N THR A 320 33.60 -27.02 8.37
CA THR A 320 32.71 -25.88 8.09
C THR A 320 32.32 -25.90 6.61
N PHE A 321 31.19 -25.28 6.23
CA PHE A 321 30.81 -25.21 4.81
C PHE A 321 31.90 -24.54 3.95
N GLU A 322 32.51 -23.46 4.44
CA GLU A 322 33.65 -22.80 3.80
C GLU A 322 34.85 -23.76 3.67
N GLY A 323 35.11 -24.58 4.68
CA GLY A 323 36.11 -25.64 4.64
C GLY A 323 35.79 -26.71 3.58
N SER A 324 34.55 -27.22 3.53
CA SER A 324 34.11 -28.23 2.55
C SER A 324 34.24 -27.74 1.10
N VAL A 325 33.85 -26.49 0.84
CA VAL A 325 33.97 -25.86 -0.48
C VAL A 325 35.44 -25.70 -0.89
N ASN A 326 36.32 -25.36 0.06
CA ASN A 326 37.76 -25.30 -0.20
C ASN A 326 38.40 -26.69 -0.35
N GLN A 327 37.91 -27.72 0.34
CA GLN A 327 38.32 -29.11 0.11
C GLN A 327 37.98 -29.58 -1.31
N LEU A 328 36.78 -29.26 -1.80
CA LEU A 328 36.40 -29.50 -3.20
C LEU A 328 37.38 -28.80 -4.17
N ALA A 329 37.74 -27.56 -3.89
CA ALA A 329 38.73 -26.85 -4.69
C ALA A 329 40.11 -27.54 -4.68
N GLN A 330 40.55 -28.07 -3.53
CA GLN A 330 41.77 -28.87 -3.43
C GLN A 330 41.69 -30.14 -4.29
N ILE A 331 40.54 -30.82 -4.34
CA ILE A 331 40.35 -32.02 -5.17
C ILE A 331 40.56 -31.70 -6.65
N THR A 332 40.02 -30.57 -7.12
CA THR A 332 40.20 -30.14 -8.51
C THR A 332 41.66 -29.81 -8.80
N LEU A 333 42.34 -29.05 -7.93
CA LEU A 333 43.76 -28.72 -8.09
C LEU A 333 44.69 -29.94 -7.97
N LEU A 334 44.31 -30.95 -7.18
CA LEU A 334 45.05 -32.20 -7.08
C LEU A 334 45.00 -32.99 -8.40
N MET A 335 43.88 -32.91 -9.12
CA MET A 335 43.73 -33.59 -10.40
C MET A 335 44.25 -32.77 -11.57
N ASP A 336 44.04 -31.46 -11.56
CA ASP A 336 44.52 -30.52 -12.56
C ASP A 336 45.22 -29.34 -11.85
N PRO A 337 46.54 -29.45 -11.61
CA PRO A 337 47.30 -28.38 -10.97
C PRO A 337 47.32 -27.06 -11.74
N ASP A 338 46.95 -27.10 -13.03
CA ASP A 338 46.89 -25.93 -13.91
C ASP A 338 45.46 -25.35 -14.00
N ALA A 339 44.49 -25.84 -13.21
CA ALA A 339 43.13 -25.35 -13.19
C ALA A 339 43.07 -23.85 -12.81
N THR A 340 42.37 -23.07 -13.62
CA THR A 340 42.21 -21.62 -13.43
C THR A 340 40.77 -21.26 -13.12
N LEU A 341 40.56 -20.32 -12.20
CA LEU A 341 39.23 -19.80 -11.88
C LEU A 341 38.62 -19.04 -13.08
N SER A 342 37.32 -19.19 -13.31
CA SER A 342 36.53 -18.43 -14.29
C SER A 342 36.68 -16.93 -14.10
N ASP A 343 36.74 -16.49 -12.84
CA ASP A 343 36.72 -15.09 -12.43
C ASP A 343 38.07 -14.62 -11.88
N GLN A 344 39.16 -15.31 -12.25
CA GLN A 344 40.52 -15.05 -11.74
C GLN A 344 40.96 -13.58 -11.87
N ALA A 345 40.46 -12.86 -12.88
CA ALA A 345 40.77 -11.46 -13.11
C ALA A 345 40.17 -10.49 -12.08
N PHE A 346 39.13 -10.93 -11.35
CA PHE A 346 38.41 -10.13 -10.36
C PHE A 346 38.86 -10.43 -8.92
N VAL A 347 39.57 -11.53 -8.71
CA VAL A 347 40.06 -11.95 -7.38
C VAL A 347 41.10 -10.96 -6.87
N SER A 348 40.82 -10.34 -5.72
CA SER A 348 41.75 -9.45 -5.03
C SER A 348 42.17 -10.05 -3.70
N ASP A 349 43.46 -10.35 -3.56
CA ASP A 349 44.06 -10.63 -2.26
C ASP A 349 44.08 -9.33 -1.42
N ALA A 350 43.89 -9.43 -0.10
CA ALA A 350 43.60 -8.31 0.82
C ALA A 350 44.65 -7.17 0.95
N ALA A 351 45.59 -7.02 0.02
CA ALA A 351 46.77 -6.18 0.14
C ALA A 351 46.74 -4.86 -0.68
N THR A 352 45.64 -4.11 -0.72
CA THR A 352 45.66 -2.67 -1.14
C THR A 352 44.43 -1.90 -0.65
N VAL A 353 44.32 -1.57 0.64
CA VAL A 353 43.43 -0.47 1.09
C VAL A 353 44.13 0.38 2.15
N ASP A 354 44.05 1.69 1.91
CA ASP A 354 44.69 2.81 2.59
C ASP A 354 44.33 2.94 4.09
N ALA A 355 45.25 3.46 4.88
CA ALA A 355 45.31 3.40 6.35
C ALA A 355 44.27 4.27 7.10
N THR A 356 43.20 4.73 6.44
CA THR A 356 42.14 5.54 7.04
C THR A 356 40.86 4.76 7.36
N THR A 357 40.78 3.48 6.96
CA THR A 357 39.66 2.57 7.31
C THR A 357 39.98 1.59 8.45
N ALA A 358 41.04 1.86 9.21
CA ALA A 358 41.56 0.97 10.25
C ALA A 358 40.79 1.01 11.60
N ILE A 359 39.57 1.57 11.66
CA ILE A 359 38.81 1.68 12.93
C ILE A 359 37.74 0.57 13.09
N LEU A 360 37.53 -0.29 12.09
CA LEU A 360 36.59 -1.43 12.19
C LEU A 360 37.24 -2.79 11.90
N GLY A 361 38.56 -2.87 12.14
CA GLY A 361 39.33 -4.10 12.06
C GLY A 361 39.03 -5.03 13.25
N GLU A 362 38.48 -6.18 12.91
CA GLU A 362 38.34 -7.42 13.68
C GLU A 362 39.26 -7.55 14.90
N SER A 363 38.64 -7.60 16.07
CA SER A 363 39.30 -8.09 17.29
C SER A 363 39.09 -9.60 17.42
N LYS A 364 39.82 -10.44 16.67
CA LYS A 364 40.18 -11.77 17.17
C LYS A 364 41.38 -11.58 18.11
N ILE A 365 41.09 -11.23 19.36
CA ILE A 365 42.11 -11.27 20.42
C ILE A 365 42.49 -12.74 20.63
N SER A 366 43.78 -12.99 20.42
CA SER A 366 44.56 -14.20 20.65
C SER A 366 43.95 -15.25 21.59
N LEU A 367 43.74 -16.46 21.08
CA LEU A 367 43.96 -17.69 21.84
C LEU A 367 44.79 -18.64 20.96
N SER A 368 46.10 -18.47 21.06
CA SER A 368 47.08 -19.50 20.77
C SER A 368 46.88 -20.66 21.75
N ALA A 369 46.37 -21.80 21.28
CA ALA A 369 46.76 -23.14 21.71
C ALA A 369 45.84 -24.21 21.06
N GLU A 370 46.46 -25.13 20.32
CA GLU A 370 45.97 -26.47 19.96
C GLU A 370 44.88 -26.60 18.86
N SER A 371 45.28 -26.50 17.59
CA SER A 371 45.49 -27.67 16.71
C SER A 371 45.71 -27.23 15.26
N SER A 372 46.90 -27.48 14.70
CA SER A 372 47.20 -27.30 13.26
C SER A 372 46.49 -28.30 12.35
N ASP A 373 45.69 -29.21 12.92
CA ASP A 373 45.02 -30.31 12.21
C ASP A 373 43.56 -29.97 11.80
N LEU A 374 43.12 -28.72 12.04
CA LEU A 374 41.74 -28.27 11.85
C LEU A 374 41.56 -27.20 10.76
N GLU A 375 42.60 -26.77 10.03
CA GLU A 375 42.50 -25.70 9.03
C GLU A 375 42.61 -26.24 7.59
N VAL A 376 41.73 -25.77 6.70
CA VAL A 376 41.74 -26.06 5.26
C VAL A 376 42.27 -24.84 4.52
N PRO A 377 43.20 -24.96 3.55
CA PRO A 377 43.69 -23.82 2.76
C PRO A 377 42.57 -23.04 2.08
N ASN A 378 42.56 -21.71 2.23
CA ASN A 378 41.59 -20.84 1.56
C ASN A 378 41.96 -20.60 0.08
N ILE A 379 41.35 -21.37 -0.82
CA ILE A 379 41.59 -21.36 -2.27
C ILE A 379 40.55 -20.50 -3.02
N LEU A 380 39.30 -20.51 -2.57
CA LEU A 380 38.21 -19.83 -3.28
C LEU A 380 37.93 -18.44 -2.68
N PRO A 381 37.51 -17.45 -3.49
CA PRO A 381 36.98 -16.19 -2.96
C PRO A 381 35.79 -16.39 -2.02
N ASP A 382 35.64 -15.47 -1.05
CA ASP A 382 34.65 -15.54 0.02
C ASP A 382 33.20 -15.55 -0.53
N GLY A 383 32.98 -15.00 -1.73
CA GLY A 383 31.67 -14.96 -2.36
C GLY A 383 31.11 -16.34 -2.73
N TYR A 384 31.93 -17.31 -3.14
CA TYR A 384 31.44 -18.61 -3.64
C TYR A 384 30.64 -19.40 -2.61
N TRP A 385 30.87 -19.18 -1.32
CA TRP A 385 30.11 -19.84 -0.25
C TRP A 385 28.95 -18.98 0.29
N ARG A 386 28.81 -17.72 -0.15
CA ARG A 386 27.78 -16.77 0.36
C ARG A 386 26.60 -16.53 -0.57
N VAL A 387 26.70 -16.89 -1.85
CA VAL A 387 25.70 -16.56 -2.89
C VAL A 387 24.28 -17.07 -2.57
N PHE A 388 24.16 -18.28 -2.02
CA PHE A 388 22.85 -18.89 -1.72
C PHE A 388 22.36 -18.64 -0.29
N HIS A 389 23.16 -17.94 0.52
CA HIS A 389 22.80 -17.57 1.88
C HIS A 389 21.85 -16.36 1.89
N PRO A 390 20.86 -16.31 2.80
CA PRO A 390 20.03 -15.11 3.00
C PRO A 390 20.88 -13.87 3.26
N GLN A 391 20.52 -12.75 2.62
CA GLN A 391 21.04 -11.42 2.98
C GLN A 391 20.33 -10.90 4.23
N MET A 392 20.84 -9.78 4.76
CA MET A 392 20.25 -9.09 5.91
C MET A 392 18.74 -8.86 5.77
N LEU A 393 18.26 -8.46 4.58
CA LEU A 393 16.83 -8.23 4.35
C LEU A 393 15.99 -9.51 4.36
N LEU A 394 16.53 -10.64 3.91
CA LEU A 394 15.83 -11.91 4.00
C LEU A 394 15.83 -12.45 5.42
N HIS A 395 16.93 -12.25 6.17
CA HIS A 395 16.96 -12.56 7.60
C HIS A 395 15.96 -11.72 8.40
N GLU A 396 15.82 -10.42 8.09
CA GLU A 396 14.82 -9.53 8.68
C GLU A 396 13.41 -10.08 8.42
N LEU A 397 13.09 -10.41 7.17
CA LEU A 397 11.79 -11.01 6.80
C LEU A 397 11.51 -12.35 7.52
N ILE A 398 12.49 -13.25 7.62
CA ILE A 398 12.32 -14.53 8.33
C ILE A 398 12.06 -14.27 9.82
N ALA A 399 12.80 -13.35 10.43
CA ALA A 399 12.62 -12.96 11.84
C ALA A 399 11.23 -12.40 12.10
N GLU A 400 10.78 -11.53 11.20
CA GLU A 400 9.46 -10.90 11.23
C GLU A 400 8.32 -11.92 11.19
N LEU A 401 8.41 -12.94 10.32
CA LEU A 401 7.43 -14.03 10.24
C LEU A 401 7.45 -14.91 11.50
N VAL A 402 8.63 -15.15 12.07
CA VAL A 402 8.75 -15.88 13.35
C VAL A 402 8.10 -15.09 14.50
N ILE A 403 8.35 -13.78 14.60
CA ILE A 403 7.73 -12.90 15.60
C ILE A 403 6.21 -12.88 15.42
N TYR A 404 5.74 -12.76 14.17
CA TYR A 404 4.33 -12.83 13.85
C TYR A 404 3.69 -14.12 14.40
N GLU A 405 4.34 -15.28 14.24
CA GLU A 405 3.85 -16.53 14.79
C GLU A 405 3.95 -16.62 16.32
N MET A 406 4.92 -15.92 16.94
CA MET A 406 4.99 -15.78 18.41
C MET A 406 3.84 -14.96 18.98
N VAL A 407 3.52 -13.83 18.35
CA VAL A 407 2.38 -12.99 18.72
C VAL A 407 1.09 -13.77 18.48
N ASN A 408 0.97 -14.47 17.35
CA ASN A 408 -0.16 -15.34 17.02
C ASN A 408 -0.36 -16.47 18.04
N PHE A 409 0.73 -17.07 18.54
CA PHE A 409 0.66 -18.06 19.62
C PHE A 409 0.25 -17.41 20.95
N ASN A 410 0.83 -16.26 21.31
CA ASN A 410 0.50 -15.55 22.55
C ASN A 410 -0.99 -15.18 22.61
N GLU A 411 -1.56 -14.71 21.49
CA GLU A 411 -2.99 -14.48 21.32
C GLU A 411 -3.79 -15.76 21.60
N GLN A 412 -3.44 -16.86 20.92
CA GLN A 412 -4.17 -18.12 21.05
C GLN A 412 -4.07 -18.74 22.46
N ASP A 413 -2.91 -18.65 23.11
CA ASP A 413 -2.71 -19.14 24.49
C ASP A 413 -3.50 -18.32 25.52
N ASN A 414 -3.81 -17.06 25.20
CA ASN A 414 -4.65 -16.19 26.02
C ASN A 414 -6.14 -16.20 25.59
N GLY A 415 -6.54 -17.13 24.72
CA GLY A 415 -7.94 -17.38 24.35
C GLY A 415 -8.46 -16.53 23.19
N TYR A 416 -7.58 -15.82 22.48
CA TYR A 416 -7.88 -15.02 21.29
C TYR A 416 -7.79 -15.88 20.00
N PRO A 417 -8.48 -15.51 18.91
CA PRO A 417 -8.38 -16.25 17.65
C PRO A 417 -6.98 -16.10 17.02
N ALA A 418 -6.59 -17.08 16.21
CA ALA A 418 -5.37 -16.98 15.41
C ALA A 418 -5.38 -15.71 14.53
N ILE A 419 -4.26 -15.00 14.53
CA ILE A 419 -4.03 -13.86 13.65
C ILE A 419 -4.00 -14.38 12.21
N PRO A 420 -4.75 -13.78 11.27
CA PRO A 420 -4.64 -14.14 9.86
C PRO A 420 -3.34 -13.55 9.27
N GLU A 421 -2.60 -14.36 8.54
CA GLU A 421 -1.42 -13.90 7.78
C GLU A 421 -1.96 -13.14 6.56
N GLN A 422 -1.78 -11.82 6.56
CA GLN A 422 -2.26 -10.96 5.49
C GLN A 422 -1.10 -10.62 4.55
N PHE A 423 -1.15 -11.16 3.34
CA PHE A 423 -0.17 -10.88 2.27
C PHE A 423 -0.52 -9.61 1.47
N THR A 424 -1.53 -8.86 1.90
CA THR A 424 -1.94 -7.60 1.29
C THR A 424 -1.28 -6.45 2.01
N PHE A 425 -0.36 -5.77 1.33
CA PHE A 425 0.16 -4.48 1.77
C PHE A 425 -0.95 -3.43 1.70
N ASP A 426 -1.66 -3.21 2.80
CA ASP A 426 -2.25 -1.89 3.06
C ASP A 426 -1.06 -0.95 3.29
N SER A 427 -0.76 -0.19 2.25
CA SER A 427 0.43 0.64 2.08
C SER A 427 0.85 1.43 3.33
N CYS A 428 1.98 1.10 3.93
CA CYS A 428 2.93 2.16 4.28
C CYS A 428 3.51 2.68 2.96
N PRO A 429 3.53 4.00 2.70
CA PRO A 429 4.04 4.53 1.45
C PRO A 429 5.56 4.31 1.35
N TYR A 430 5.95 3.24 0.67
CA TYR A 430 7.23 3.20 -0.02
C TYR A 430 7.12 4.19 -1.17
N TYR A 431 7.72 5.38 -1.01
CA TYR A 431 8.10 6.18 -2.17
C TYR A 431 9.31 5.45 -2.76
N PRO A 432 9.20 4.76 -3.91
CA PRO A 432 10.40 4.46 -4.64
C PRO A 432 11.14 5.80 -4.82
N PRO A 433 12.47 5.88 -4.61
CA PRO A 433 13.19 6.95 -5.27
C PRO A 433 12.76 6.84 -6.72
N THR A 434 12.10 7.88 -7.22
CA THR A 434 11.62 7.85 -8.58
C THR A 434 12.84 7.55 -9.44
N ASN A 435 12.87 6.34 -10.00
CA ASN A 435 13.46 6.12 -11.31
C ASN A 435 12.58 6.76 -12.39
N GLY A 436 11.59 7.59 -12.02
CA GLY A 436 11.44 8.85 -12.72
C GLY A 436 12.73 9.61 -12.51
N SER A 437 13.66 9.48 -13.46
CA SER A 437 14.63 10.52 -13.74
C SER A 437 14.07 11.84 -13.21
N ASN A 438 14.77 12.55 -12.33
CA ASN A 438 14.71 14.02 -12.36
C ASN A 438 14.57 14.34 -13.84
N GLY A 439 13.47 14.93 -14.31
CA GLY A 439 13.19 15.02 -15.73
C GLY A 439 14.32 15.78 -16.42
N THR A 440 15.38 15.06 -16.78
CA THR A 440 16.65 15.56 -17.28
C THR A 440 16.55 15.80 -18.77
N THR A 441 15.46 15.31 -19.38
CA THR A 441 15.01 15.70 -20.71
C THR A 441 13.99 16.84 -20.57
N ASP A 442 14.46 18.07 -20.79
CA ASP A 442 13.61 19.22 -21.03
C ASP A 442 12.77 18.98 -22.30
N GLY A 443 11.47 19.30 -22.27
CA GLY A 443 10.63 19.18 -23.46
C GLY A 443 9.16 19.48 -23.20
N GLN A 444 8.46 19.88 -24.27
CA GLN A 444 7.03 20.11 -24.24
C GLN A 444 6.28 18.76 -24.22
N GLN A 445 5.25 18.68 -23.38
CA GLN A 445 4.48 17.45 -23.10
C GLN A 445 2.97 17.71 -23.06
N ILE A 446 2.19 16.65 -23.21
CA ILE A 446 0.74 16.65 -23.08
C ILE A 446 0.38 16.37 -21.62
N ALA A 447 -0.39 17.28 -21.05
CA ALA A 447 -1.04 17.14 -19.75
C ALA A 447 -2.55 17.26 -19.96
N LEU A 448 -3.31 16.25 -19.53
CA LEU A 448 -4.75 16.16 -19.81
C LEU A 448 -5.56 16.45 -18.55
N ALA A 449 -6.47 17.42 -18.67
CA ALA A 449 -7.61 17.54 -17.77
C ALA A 449 -8.62 16.43 -18.13
N SER A 450 -8.32 15.19 -17.74
CA SER A 450 -9.01 13.97 -18.19
C SER A 450 -10.31 13.73 -17.42
N TYR A 451 -11.30 14.60 -17.60
CA TYR A 451 -12.61 14.50 -16.92
C TYR A 451 -13.55 13.52 -17.62
N ILE A 452 -12.96 12.46 -18.19
CA ILE A 452 -13.62 11.43 -18.96
C ILE A 452 -14.07 10.35 -17.99
N ASN A 453 -15.38 10.15 -17.86
CA ASN A 453 -15.90 9.07 -17.03
C ASN A 453 -15.40 7.70 -17.57
N PRO A 454 -14.74 6.86 -16.74
CA PRO A 454 -14.18 5.57 -17.18
C PRO A 454 -15.19 4.61 -17.82
N LEU A 455 -16.47 4.68 -17.43
CA LEU A 455 -17.54 3.84 -17.99
C LEU A 455 -18.10 4.41 -19.29
N SER A 456 -18.07 5.73 -19.47
CA SER A 456 -18.61 6.39 -20.67
C SER A 456 -17.69 6.20 -21.88
N ASP A 457 -16.37 6.27 -21.68
CA ASP A 457 -15.40 6.02 -22.75
C ASP A 457 -14.16 5.23 -22.26
N PRO A 458 -14.29 3.90 -22.09
CA PRO A 458 -13.16 3.04 -21.74
C PRO A 458 -12.06 3.03 -22.81
N ALA A 459 -12.40 3.30 -24.08
CA ALA A 459 -11.46 3.27 -25.20
C ALA A 459 -10.52 4.48 -25.18
N ALA A 460 -11.01 5.67 -24.82
CA ALA A 460 -10.17 6.83 -24.57
C ALA A 460 -9.15 6.57 -23.45
N TRP A 461 -9.57 5.96 -22.34
CA TRP A 461 -8.66 5.61 -21.24
C TRP A 461 -7.58 4.62 -21.68
N ASN A 462 -7.93 3.59 -22.47
CA ASN A 462 -6.93 2.69 -23.05
C ASN A 462 -5.89 3.45 -23.88
N ARG A 463 -6.34 4.32 -24.80
CA ARG A 463 -5.43 5.14 -25.63
C ARG A 463 -4.52 6.05 -24.80
N ILE A 464 -5.08 6.79 -23.84
CA ILE A 464 -4.32 7.71 -22.97
C ILE A 464 -3.21 6.98 -22.22
N ILE A 465 -3.51 5.79 -21.69
CA ILE A 465 -2.58 4.96 -20.93
C ILE A 465 -1.49 4.39 -21.85
N ASP A 466 -1.85 3.95 -23.05
CA ASP A 466 -0.94 3.32 -24.01
C ASP A 466 -0.02 4.32 -24.74
N TYR A 467 -0.38 5.60 -24.81
CA TYR A 467 0.49 6.61 -25.41
C TYR A 467 1.85 6.71 -24.69
N PRO A 468 2.94 7.15 -25.36
CA PRO A 468 4.27 7.21 -24.74
C PRO A 468 4.30 8.06 -23.45
N GLY A 469 4.98 7.54 -22.42
CA GLY A 469 5.09 8.17 -21.09
C GLY A 469 5.85 9.49 -21.06
N ASP A 470 6.70 9.75 -22.07
CA ASP A 470 7.43 11.00 -22.29
C ASP A 470 6.63 12.02 -23.12
N LYS A 471 5.53 11.62 -23.76
CA LYS A 471 4.66 12.53 -24.53
C LYS A 471 3.41 12.91 -23.75
N VAL A 472 2.72 11.92 -23.18
CA VAL A 472 1.52 12.10 -22.34
C VAL A 472 1.89 11.74 -20.93
N THR A 473 2.10 12.74 -20.07
CA THR A 473 2.82 12.57 -18.81
C THR A 473 1.95 12.81 -17.58
N VAL A 474 0.98 13.72 -17.66
CA VAL A 474 0.15 14.15 -16.53
C VAL A 474 -1.33 13.98 -16.87
N LEU A 475 -2.08 13.35 -15.96
CA LEU A 475 -3.53 13.15 -16.08
C LEU A 475 -4.23 13.70 -14.84
N VAL A 476 -5.32 14.45 -14.98
CA VAL A 476 -6.11 14.93 -13.85
C VAL A 476 -7.35 14.06 -13.67
N ALA A 477 -7.42 13.36 -12.55
CA ALA A 477 -8.59 12.60 -12.15
C ALA A 477 -9.61 13.55 -11.50
N ASN A 478 -10.82 13.61 -12.06
CA ASN A 478 -11.93 14.40 -11.54
C ASN A 478 -13.20 13.54 -11.48
N ILE A 479 -13.53 13.04 -10.30
CA ILE A 479 -14.67 12.14 -10.09
C ILE A 479 -15.97 12.95 -9.97
N LEU A 480 -16.01 13.91 -9.05
CA LEU A 480 -17.18 14.73 -8.71
C LEU A 480 -16.78 16.17 -8.35
N ASN A 481 -15.84 16.78 -9.09
CA ASN A 481 -15.14 18.04 -8.72
C ASN A 481 -14.35 17.95 -7.40
N VAL A 482 -14.10 16.72 -6.95
CA VAL A 482 -13.42 16.24 -5.74
C VAL A 482 -13.41 14.69 -5.82
N PRO A 483 -12.66 13.93 -5.00
CA PRO A 483 -12.95 12.51 -4.85
C PRO A 483 -14.22 12.34 -4.00
N ASP A 484 -14.99 11.28 -4.25
CA ASP A 484 -16.16 10.93 -3.44
C ASP A 484 -15.73 10.62 -1.98
N THR A 485 -16.69 10.44 -1.09
CA THR A 485 -16.49 9.96 0.29
C THR A 485 -15.90 8.56 0.37
N THR A 486 -16.00 7.78 -0.70
CA THR A 486 -15.50 6.40 -0.79
C THR A 486 -14.74 6.21 -2.10
N VAL A 487 -14.02 5.09 -2.21
CA VAL A 487 -13.29 4.74 -3.42
C VAL A 487 -14.29 4.41 -4.53
N ASP A 488 -14.14 5.08 -5.67
CA ASP A 488 -14.83 4.70 -6.89
C ASP A 488 -14.01 3.62 -7.61
N VAL A 489 -14.60 2.43 -7.73
CA VAL A 489 -13.91 1.23 -8.24
C VAL A 489 -13.53 1.34 -9.71
N ASP A 490 -14.24 2.13 -10.52
CA ASP A 490 -13.96 2.26 -11.95
C ASP A 490 -12.87 3.31 -12.18
N TRP A 491 -12.89 4.40 -11.41
CA TRP A 491 -11.76 5.33 -11.34
C TRP A 491 -10.50 4.66 -10.79
N GLN A 492 -10.60 3.84 -9.75
CA GLN A 492 -9.44 3.12 -9.20
C GLN A 492 -8.75 2.25 -10.26
N LYS A 493 -9.50 1.53 -11.10
CA LYS A 493 -8.94 0.70 -12.18
C LYS A 493 -8.11 1.53 -13.16
N VAL A 494 -8.63 2.68 -13.61
CA VAL A 494 -7.90 3.51 -14.59
C VAL A 494 -6.73 4.27 -13.96
N ILE A 495 -6.86 4.72 -12.70
CA ILE A 495 -5.78 5.38 -11.95
C ILE A 495 -4.61 4.42 -11.76
N ASN A 496 -4.87 3.18 -11.32
CA ASN A 496 -3.83 2.17 -11.12
C ASN A 496 -3.11 1.84 -12.43
N ARG A 497 -3.86 1.62 -13.52
CA ARG A 497 -3.28 1.34 -14.85
C ARG A 497 -2.44 2.50 -15.37
N ALA A 498 -2.92 3.74 -15.21
CA ALA A 498 -2.17 4.93 -15.60
C ALA A 498 -0.87 5.08 -14.79
N TYR A 499 -0.94 4.89 -13.48
CA TYR A 499 0.23 4.88 -12.60
C TYR A 499 1.26 3.82 -13.02
N SER A 500 0.83 2.57 -13.26
CA SER A 500 1.70 1.49 -13.73
C SER A 500 2.32 1.76 -15.11
N ALA A 501 1.65 2.54 -15.96
CA ALA A 501 2.18 3.00 -17.24
C ALA A 501 3.12 4.22 -17.12
N GLY A 502 3.49 4.61 -15.89
CA GLY A 502 4.38 5.73 -15.62
C GLY A 502 3.72 7.11 -15.76
N LYS A 503 2.38 7.17 -15.88
CA LYS A 503 1.66 8.44 -15.92
C LYS A 503 1.58 9.04 -14.52
N ARG A 504 1.65 10.35 -14.44
CA ARG A 504 1.45 11.08 -13.20
C ARG A 504 -0.01 11.50 -13.06
N VAL A 505 -0.77 10.78 -12.23
CA VAL A 505 -2.17 11.09 -11.96
C VAL A 505 -2.27 12.13 -10.85
N LEU A 506 -2.98 13.22 -11.10
CA LEU A 506 -3.25 14.29 -10.14
C LEU A 506 -4.70 14.24 -9.68
N GLY A 507 -4.89 14.38 -8.37
CA GLY A 507 -6.22 14.56 -7.82
C GLY A 507 -6.73 15.99 -8.02
N TYR A 508 -7.91 16.15 -8.60
CA TYR A 508 -8.58 17.46 -8.70
C TYR A 508 -9.04 17.97 -7.33
N VAL A 509 -8.72 19.23 -7.01
CA VAL A 509 -9.15 19.92 -5.80
C VAL A 509 -9.67 21.31 -6.16
N ARG A 510 -10.93 21.57 -5.85
CA ARG A 510 -11.58 22.88 -6.00
C ARG A 510 -11.20 23.82 -4.86
N THR A 511 -10.48 24.92 -5.15
CA THR A 511 -10.03 25.87 -4.11
C THR A 511 -10.96 27.06 -3.87
N GLY A 512 -12.03 27.22 -4.66
CA GLY A 512 -13.08 28.21 -4.43
C GLY A 512 -12.57 29.65 -4.43
N TYR A 513 -11.50 29.96 -5.17
CA TYR A 513 -10.87 31.29 -5.20
C TYR A 513 -10.52 31.82 -3.81
N LEU A 514 -10.20 30.93 -2.87
CA LEU A 514 -9.97 31.25 -1.45
C LEU A 514 -11.14 32.01 -0.79
N GLY A 515 -12.35 31.92 -1.35
CA GLY A 515 -13.54 32.63 -0.90
C GLY A 515 -13.58 34.13 -1.25
N VAL A 516 -12.65 34.63 -2.06
CA VAL A 516 -12.51 36.07 -2.42
C VAL A 516 -13.43 36.47 -3.57
N SER A 517 -13.78 35.55 -4.46
CA SER A 517 -14.65 35.82 -5.61
C SER A 517 -16.06 36.26 -5.20
N GLN A 518 -16.73 37.05 -6.04
CA GLN A 518 -18.12 37.50 -5.82
C GLN A 518 -19.12 36.34 -5.69
N ASP A 519 -18.82 35.18 -6.29
CA ASP A 519 -19.66 33.99 -6.21
C ASP A 519 -19.55 33.26 -4.85
N HIS A 520 -18.61 33.68 -3.99
CA HIS A 520 -18.37 33.16 -2.65
C HIS A 520 -18.35 31.62 -2.58
N PHE A 521 -17.76 30.96 -3.59
CA PHE A 521 -17.60 29.51 -3.57
C PHE A 521 -16.76 29.13 -2.35
N GLN A 522 -17.37 28.40 -1.43
CA GLN A 522 -16.66 27.85 -0.30
C GLN A 522 -15.87 26.63 -0.80
N THR A 523 -14.60 26.52 -0.39
CA THR A 523 -13.89 25.23 -0.44
C THR A 523 -14.71 24.16 0.28
N ARG A 524 -14.35 22.87 0.18
CA ARG A 524 -14.91 21.87 1.10
C ARG A 524 -14.62 22.30 2.55
N LEU A 525 -15.61 22.94 3.17
CA LEU A 525 -15.72 23.21 4.60
C LEU A 525 -14.62 24.04 5.26
N GLY A 526 -13.92 24.93 4.57
CA GLY A 526 -12.85 25.71 5.21
C GLY A 526 -11.66 24.87 5.71
N SER A 527 -11.55 23.62 5.24
CA SER A 527 -10.37 22.79 5.45
C SER A 527 -9.23 23.32 4.58
N SER A 528 -7.99 23.34 5.11
CA SER A 528 -6.76 23.58 4.33
C SER A 528 -5.94 22.31 4.08
N ASP A 529 -6.48 21.14 4.44
CA ASP A 529 -5.91 19.81 4.10
C ASP A 529 -6.79 19.09 3.05
N LEU A 530 -7.30 19.87 2.08
CA LEU A 530 -8.28 19.45 1.06
C LEU A 530 -7.78 18.36 0.11
N ALA A 531 -6.47 18.14 0.08
CA ALA A 531 -5.81 17.29 -0.89
C ALA A 531 -5.54 15.87 -0.36
N ASP A 532 -5.53 15.68 0.94
CA ASP A 532 -5.12 14.41 1.53
C ASP A 532 -6.14 13.29 1.34
N TRP A 533 -7.40 13.62 1.07
CA TRP A 533 -8.41 12.63 0.75
C TRP A 533 -8.05 11.82 -0.48
N TRP A 534 -7.45 12.44 -1.51
CA TRP A 534 -6.97 11.70 -2.67
C TRP A 534 -5.96 10.63 -2.30
N TYR A 535 -5.00 10.96 -1.43
CA TYR A 535 -3.98 10.03 -0.97
C TYR A 535 -4.53 8.98 0.00
N LYS A 536 -5.60 9.28 0.75
CA LYS A 536 -6.29 8.32 1.62
C LYS A 536 -7.17 7.34 0.83
N LEU A 537 -7.88 7.83 -0.19
CA LEU A 537 -8.79 7.01 -1.01
C LEU A 537 -8.04 6.22 -2.09
N TYR A 538 -6.95 6.76 -2.62
CA TYR A 538 -6.13 6.15 -3.67
C TYR A 538 -4.66 6.12 -3.23
N PRO A 539 -4.32 5.35 -2.19
CA PRO A 539 -2.98 5.34 -1.62
C PRO A 539 -1.94 4.80 -2.61
N GLY A 540 -0.76 5.42 -2.63
CA GLY A 540 0.39 5.00 -3.44
C GLY A 540 0.33 5.35 -4.93
N VAL A 541 -0.83 5.71 -5.48
CA VAL A 541 -1.03 5.89 -6.94
C VAL A 541 -1.31 7.32 -7.38
N ILE A 542 -1.53 8.24 -6.44
CA ILE A 542 -1.69 9.68 -6.72
C ILE A 542 -0.32 10.35 -6.70
N GLY A 543 0.09 10.92 -7.84
CA GLY A 543 1.40 11.56 -8.04
C GLY A 543 1.42 13.06 -7.80
N GLY A 544 0.31 13.65 -7.36
CA GLY A 544 0.19 15.09 -7.13
C GLY A 544 -1.24 15.61 -7.03
N ILE A 545 -1.38 16.94 -7.02
CA ILE A 545 -2.67 17.63 -6.85
C ILE A 545 -2.82 18.76 -7.86
N PHE A 546 -4.02 18.83 -8.43
CA PHE A 546 -4.46 19.90 -9.32
C PHE A 546 -5.42 20.83 -8.56
N PHE A 547 -4.93 22.00 -8.18
CA PHE A 547 -5.72 23.04 -7.52
C PHE A 547 -6.43 23.91 -8.56
N ASP A 548 -7.74 23.72 -8.72
CA ASP A 548 -8.57 24.53 -9.62
C ASP A 548 -9.23 25.71 -8.89
N GLU A 549 -9.78 26.64 -9.65
CA GLU A 549 -10.35 27.91 -9.16
C GLU A 549 -9.34 28.74 -8.35
N GLY A 550 -8.11 28.80 -8.84
CA GLY A 550 -7.04 29.60 -8.26
C GLY A 550 -7.35 31.09 -8.33
N TRP A 551 -7.13 31.80 -7.24
CA TRP A 551 -7.14 33.27 -7.22
C TRP A 551 -5.83 33.80 -7.78
N ASN A 552 -5.88 34.70 -8.77
CA ASN A 552 -4.71 35.16 -9.54
C ASN A 552 -4.30 36.62 -9.29
N ASP A 553 -4.71 37.20 -8.17
CA ASP A 553 -4.21 38.50 -7.69
C ASP A 553 -3.16 38.25 -6.60
N CYS A 554 -2.05 38.99 -6.59
CA CYS A 554 -1.02 38.84 -5.55
C CYS A 554 -1.56 39.23 -4.16
N GLY A 555 -2.49 40.19 -4.11
CA GLY A 555 -2.93 40.86 -2.90
C GLY A 555 -1.85 41.78 -2.31
N THR A 556 -2.12 42.34 -1.14
CA THR A 556 -1.11 43.09 -0.39
C THR A 556 0.04 42.17 0.01
N ASP A 557 1.28 42.59 -0.22
CA ASP A 557 2.50 41.85 0.13
C ASP A 557 2.51 40.37 -0.32
N ASN A 558 1.94 40.09 -1.51
CA ASN A 558 1.89 38.74 -2.10
C ASN A 558 1.11 37.70 -1.27
N GLN A 559 0.20 38.12 -0.37
CA GLN A 559 -0.49 37.23 0.55
C GLN A 559 -1.12 35.97 -0.09
N TYR A 560 -1.68 36.07 -1.30
CA TYR A 560 -2.40 34.95 -1.92
C TYR A 560 -1.43 33.96 -2.56
N SER A 561 -0.41 34.44 -3.26
CA SER A 561 0.61 33.56 -3.83
C SER A 561 1.42 32.87 -2.74
N GLU A 562 1.66 33.55 -1.61
CA GLU A 562 2.29 32.97 -0.43
C GLU A 562 1.44 31.89 0.24
N LEU A 563 0.12 32.05 0.27
CA LEU A 563 -0.78 31.01 0.75
C LEU A 563 -0.73 29.75 -0.13
N TYR A 564 -0.75 29.90 -1.46
CA TYR A 564 -0.60 28.74 -2.34
C TYR A 564 0.79 28.10 -2.24
N ARG A 565 1.85 28.91 -2.09
CA ARG A 565 3.20 28.39 -1.80
C ARG A 565 3.20 27.57 -0.53
N PHE A 566 2.61 28.08 0.56
CA PHE A 566 2.46 27.36 1.83
C PHE A 566 1.70 26.03 1.68
N ILE A 567 0.62 26.02 0.91
CA ILE A 567 -0.17 24.80 0.62
C ILE A 567 0.69 23.78 -0.13
N THR A 568 1.40 24.21 -1.20
CA THR A 568 2.32 23.37 -1.97
C THR A 568 3.43 22.78 -1.09
N ASP A 569 4.08 23.63 -0.29
CA ASP A 569 5.14 23.28 0.64
C ASP A 569 4.68 22.24 1.67
N THR A 570 3.52 22.45 2.28
CA THR A 570 2.92 21.53 3.25
C THR A 570 2.58 20.20 2.58
N LYS A 571 1.99 20.25 1.38
CA LYS A 571 1.62 19.07 0.61
C LYS A 571 2.84 18.21 0.29
N LYS A 572 3.93 18.83 -0.17
CA LYS A 572 5.17 18.15 -0.54
C LYS A 572 5.95 17.61 0.65
N ARG A 573 5.94 18.31 1.80
CA ARG A 573 6.54 17.77 3.04
C ARG A 573 5.79 16.52 3.53
N LYS A 574 4.47 16.49 3.39
CA LYS A 574 3.64 15.33 3.78
C LYS A 574 3.68 14.21 2.73
N HIS A 575 3.85 14.56 1.46
CA HIS A 575 3.91 13.64 0.33
C HIS A 575 5.09 13.98 -0.59
N PRO A 576 6.31 13.52 -0.25
CA PRO A 576 7.51 13.75 -1.05
C PRO A 576 7.31 13.35 -2.52
N GLY A 577 7.76 14.20 -3.45
CA GLY A 577 7.60 13.98 -4.89
C GLY A 577 6.23 14.33 -5.46
N ALA A 578 5.28 14.84 -4.66
CA ALA A 578 3.99 15.32 -5.16
C ALA A 578 4.16 16.50 -6.14
N PHE A 579 3.55 16.38 -7.33
CA PHE A 579 3.49 17.45 -8.33
C PHE A 579 2.28 18.36 -8.08
N THR A 580 2.48 19.67 -7.93
CA THR A 580 1.38 20.60 -7.69
C THR A 580 1.11 21.49 -8.91
N VAL A 581 -0.16 21.61 -9.28
CA VAL A 581 -0.62 22.51 -10.35
C VAL A 581 -1.61 23.51 -9.76
N LEU A 582 -1.45 24.80 -10.08
CA LEU A 582 -2.43 25.84 -9.76
C LEU A 582 -3.10 26.35 -11.04
N ASN A 583 -4.43 26.25 -11.10
CA ASN A 583 -5.23 26.66 -12.23
C ASN A 583 -6.23 27.76 -11.86
N PRO A 584 -5.94 29.04 -12.19
CA PRO A 584 -6.93 30.13 -12.14
C PRO A 584 -7.83 30.23 -13.39
N GLY A 585 -7.48 29.53 -14.47
CA GLY A 585 -8.12 29.66 -15.78
C GLY A 585 -7.79 30.96 -16.53
N ALA A 586 -6.78 31.71 -16.09
CA ALA A 586 -6.41 33.03 -16.60
C ALA A 586 -4.90 33.30 -16.46
N THR A 587 -4.43 34.43 -16.97
CA THR A 587 -3.04 34.88 -16.81
C THR A 587 -2.68 35.06 -15.33
N MET A 588 -1.40 34.91 -15.01
CA MET A 588 -0.91 34.94 -13.62
C MET A 588 0.28 35.91 -13.46
N PRO A 589 0.28 36.80 -12.47
CA PRO A 589 1.43 37.67 -12.17
C PRO A 589 2.60 36.90 -11.56
N GLN A 590 3.80 37.48 -11.63
CA GLN A 590 5.06 36.80 -11.25
C GLN A 590 5.10 36.31 -9.80
N CYS A 591 4.39 36.97 -8.87
CA CYS A 591 4.35 36.57 -7.46
C CYS A 591 3.96 35.09 -7.25
N PHE A 592 3.26 34.47 -8.21
CA PHE A 592 2.85 33.06 -8.17
C PHE A 592 3.89 32.07 -8.73
N GLU A 593 5.04 32.51 -9.24
CA GLU A 593 6.06 31.63 -9.86
C GLU A 593 6.44 30.43 -8.98
N HIS A 594 6.47 30.64 -7.65
CA HIS A 594 6.81 29.63 -6.65
C HIS A 594 5.60 29.07 -5.88
N SER A 595 4.37 29.37 -6.34
CA SER A 595 3.16 28.92 -5.66
C SER A 595 2.80 27.45 -5.95
N ALA A 596 3.26 26.90 -7.08
CA ALA A 596 3.09 25.52 -7.50
C ALA A 596 4.20 25.10 -8.48
N ASP A 597 4.34 23.81 -8.78
CA ASP A 597 5.28 23.34 -9.81
C ASP A 597 4.92 23.89 -11.19
N THR A 598 3.64 23.84 -11.54
CA THR A 598 3.11 24.37 -12.81
C THR A 598 1.89 25.27 -12.58
N LEU A 599 1.78 26.33 -13.39
CA LEU A 599 0.68 27.28 -13.41
C LEU A 599 -0.09 27.15 -14.73
N MET A 600 -1.41 26.96 -14.67
CA MET A 600 -2.25 26.95 -15.86
C MET A 600 -2.63 28.39 -16.24
N THR A 601 -1.81 29.01 -17.08
CA THR A 601 -1.90 30.46 -17.39
C THR A 601 -2.76 30.78 -18.60
N PHE A 602 -3.30 29.76 -19.29
CA PHE A 602 -4.24 29.94 -20.39
C PHE A 602 -5.25 28.79 -20.43
N LYS A 603 -6.55 29.13 -20.53
CA LYS A 603 -7.65 28.19 -20.67
C LYS A 603 -8.77 28.85 -21.48
N ASN A 604 -8.71 28.79 -22.81
CA ASN A 604 -9.70 29.42 -23.68
C ASN A 604 -9.76 28.78 -25.08
N SER A 605 -10.65 29.27 -25.93
CA SER A 605 -10.87 28.79 -27.30
C SER A 605 -9.66 29.04 -28.21
N TYR A 606 -9.58 28.25 -29.28
CA TYR A 606 -8.65 28.45 -30.39
C TYR A 606 -8.68 29.88 -30.94
N ASP A 607 -9.86 30.45 -31.18
CA ASP A 607 -9.97 31.83 -31.69
C ASP A 607 -9.32 32.84 -30.73
N THR A 608 -9.59 32.71 -29.44
CA THR A 608 -8.93 33.54 -28.42
C THR A 608 -7.42 33.33 -28.42
N TYR A 609 -6.96 32.08 -28.54
CA TYR A 609 -5.54 31.79 -28.59
C TYR A 609 -4.85 32.41 -29.80
N MET A 610 -5.50 32.42 -30.96
CA MET A 610 -4.90 32.96 -32.18
C MET A 610 -4.96 34.49 -32.25
N ASN A 611 -6.10 35.07 -31.86
CA ASN A 611 -6.43 36.46 -32.19
C ASN A 611 -6.43 37.39 -30.96
N HIS A 612 -6.57 36.85 -29.75
CA HIS A 612 -6.78 37.62 -28.52
C HIS A 612 -5.94 37.13 -27.34
N TYR A 613 -4.80 36.49 -27.62
CA TYR A 613 -3.91 35.97 -26.58
C TYR A 613 -3.31 37.11 -25.76
N VAL A 614 -3.40 36.98 -24.44
CA VAL A 614 -2.78 37.88 -23.47
C VAL A 614 -1.70 37.08 -22.74
N ALA A 615 -0.46 37.56 -22.82
CA ALA A 615 0.66 36.95 -22.10
C ALA A 615 0.61 37.26 -20.59
N ASN A 616 1.36 36.51 -19.80
CA ASN A 616 1.55 36.83 -18.39
C ASN A 616 2.20 38.22 -18.24
N PRO A 617 1.77 39.04 -17.28
CA PRO A 617 2.24 40.41 -17.15
C PRO A 617 3.66 40.46 -16.59
N ASP A 618 4.58 41.05 -17.37
CA ASP A 618 5.94 41.42 -16.94
C ASP A 618 6.89 40.28 -16.52
N TRP A 619 6.59 39.01 -16.87
CA TRP A 619 7.49 37.90 -16.59
C TRP A 619 7.38 36.71 -17.56
N THR A 620 8.44 35.91 -17.62
CA THR A 620 8.49 34.64 -18.34
C THR A 620 9.39 33.69 -17.55
N PRO A 621 8.96 32.46 -17.24
CA PRO A 621 9.77 31.52 -16.48
C PRO A 621 10.99 31.04 -17.29
N SER A 622 12.07 30.70 -16.59
CA SER A 622 13.24 30.08 -17.20
C SER A 622 12.97 28.66 -17.69
N ASP A 623 12.07 27.94 -17.02
CA ASP A 623 11.61 26.60 -17.41
C ASP A 623 10.18 26.68 -17.96
N SER A 624 9.99 26.28 -19.22
CA SER A 624 8.68 26.29 -19.89
C SER A 624 7.66 25.35 -19.22
N ARG A 625 8.11 24.30 -18.51
CA ARG A 625 7.24 23.38 -17.74
C ARG A 625 6.51 24.07 -16.60
N LYS A 626 6.90 25.30 -16.24
CA LYS A 626 6.16 26.15 -15.32
C LYS A 626 4.79 26.57 -15.86
N LEU A 627 4.58 26.59 -17.18
CA LEU A 627 3.33 27.04 -17.80
C LEU A 627 2.58 25.89 -18.46
N TRP A 628 1.27 25.83 -18.20
CA TRP A 628 0.32 24.95 -18.87
C TRP A 628 -0.75 25.75 -19.61
N HIS A 629 -0.93 25.46 -20.90
CA HIS A 629 -2.02 25.99 -21.71
C HIS A 629 -3.05 24.92 -22.09
N ILE A 630 -4.33 25.24 -21.89
CA ILE A 630 -5.47 24.49 -22.45
C ILE A 630 -6.08 25.31 -23.59
N ILE A 631 -6.18 24.71 -24.78
CA ILE A 631 -6.78 25.32 -25.96
C ILE A 631 -7.85 24.37 -26.51
N TYR A 632 -9.12 24.79 -26.46
CA TYR A 632 -10.25 24.02 -26.96
C TYR A 632 -10.80 24.58 -28.28
N ASN A 633 -11.66 23.82 -28.97
CA ASN A 633 -12.22 24.16 -30.28
C ASN A 633 -11.15 24.38 -31.36
N VAL A 634 -10.09 23.57 -31.34
CA VAL A 634 -8.97 23.65 -32.30
C VAL A 634 -9.27 22.75 -33.50
N PRO A 635 -9.26 23.27 -34.75
CA PRO A 635 -9.41 22.44 -35.94
C PRO A 635 -8.29 21.39 -36.06
N ALA A 636 -8.64 20.18 -36.49
CA ALA A 636 -7.70 19.06 -36.61
C ALA A 636 -6.45 19.37 -37.44
N ASP A 637 -6.60 20.12 -38.55
CA ASP A 637 -5.47 20.54 -39.41
C ASP A 637 -4.59 21.63 -38.79
N LYS A 638 -4.95 22.15 -37.62
CA LYS A 638 -4.23 23.18 -36.87
C LYS A 638 -3.62 22.67 -35.57
N ALA A 639 -3.93 21.45 -35.14
CA ALA A 639 -3.50 20.92 -33.85
C ALA A 639 -1.97 20.96 -33.66
N GLY A 640 -1.20 20.56 -34.69
CA GLY A 640 0.27 20.62 -34.67
C GLY A 640 0.82 22.05 -34.66
N ASP A 641 0.25 22.95 -35.46
CA ASP A 641 0.63 24.36 -35.51
C ASP A 641 0.40 25.05 -34.15
N VAL A 642 -0.73 24.73 -33.49
CA VAL A 642 -1.06 25.26 -32.16
C VAL A 642 -0.10 24.72 -31.10
N ALA A 643 0.31 23.44 -31.17
CA ALA A 643 1.31 22.88 -30.26
C ALA A 643 2.66 23.61 -30.38
N ALA A 644 3.11 23.86 -31.61
CA ALA A 644 4.32 24.63 -31.89
C ALA A 644 4.21 26.08 -31.37
N LEU A 645 3.09 26.75 -31.63
CA LEU A 645 2.84 28.11 -31.14
C LEU A 645 2.81 28.17 -29.60
N ALA A 646 2.26 27.14 -28.94
CA ALA A 646 2.28 27.07 -27.49
C ALA A 646 3.69 26.98 -26.92
N ARG A 647 4.61 26.33 -27.64
CA ARG A 647 6.03 26.28 -27.27
C ARG A 647 6.70 27.64 -27.42
N GLU A 648 6.43 28.35 -28.53
CA GLU A 648 6.92 29.72 -28.74
C GLU A 648 6.42 30.69 -27.65
N ARG A 649 5.22 30.42 -27.11
CA ARG A 649 4.61 31.16 -26.00
C ARG A 649 5.06 30.67 -24.61
N GLY A 650 6.02 29.75 -24.55
CA GLY A 650 6.66 29.30 -23.33
C GLY A 650 5.91 28.22 -22.54
N ALA A 651 4.86 27.60 -23.10
CA ALA A 651 4.13 26.52 -22.43
C ALA A 651 4.77 25.15 -22.68
N GLY A 652 5.31 24.57 -21.61
CA GLY A 652 5.87 23.22 -21.60
C GLY A 652 4.81 22.15 -21.38
N LEU A 653 3.64 22.47 -20.82
CA LEU A 653 2.50 21.55 -20.72
C LEU A 653 1.35 22.05 -21.58
N ILE A 654 0.72 21.16 -22.36
CA ILE A 654 -0.40 21.53 -23.23
C ILE A 654 -1.55 20.53 -23.15
N HIS A 655 -2.78 21.05 -23.29
CA HIS A 655 -3.99 20.28 -23.62
C HIS A 655 -4.63 20.96 -24.83
N ILE A 656 -4.67 20.28 -25.98
CA ILE A 656 -5.29 20.78 -27.21
C ILE A 656 -6.40 19.81 -27.58
N THR A 657 -7.60 20.33 -27.81
CA THR A 657 -8.79 19.53 -28.14
C THR A 657 -9.65 20.22 -29.19
N ASP A 658 -10.31 19.42 -30.03
CA ASP A 658 -11.34 19.88 -30.97
C ASP A 658 -12.72 20.03 -30.33
N ASP A 659 -12.88 19.56 -29.09
CA ASP A 659 -14.11 19.71 -28.30
C ASP A 659 -14.33 21.16 -27.83
N ASN A 660 -15.54 21.48 -27.37
CA ASN A 660 -15.97 22.85 -27.07
C ASN A 660 -16.72 22.94 -25.73
N LEU A 661 -17.08 24.16 -25.34
CA LEU A 661 -17.91 24.42 -24.16
C LEU A 661 -19.28 23.70 -24.26
N PRO A 662 -19.87 23.29 -23.12
CA PRO A 662 -19.53 23.69 -21.75
C PRO A 662 -18.40 22.89 -21.09
N ASN A 663 -17.98 21.75 -21.62
CA ASN A 663 -17.00 20.88 -20.97
C ASN A 663 -16.05 20.21 -21.98
N PRO A 664 -15.01 20.90 -22.48
CA PRO A 664 -14.10 20.33 -23.48
C PRO A 664 -13.11 19.29 -22.91
N TYR A 665 -13.42 18.69 -21.76
CA TYR A 665 -12.54 17.84 -20.96
C TYR A 665 -13.12 16.42 -20.74
N ASP A 666 -14.37 16.18 -21.15
CA ASP A 666 -15.05 14.89 -20.99
C ASP A 666 -14.90 13.96 -22.18
N THR A 667 -14.19 14.40 -23.23
CA THR A 667 -13.82 13.57 -24.37
C THR A 667 -12.31 13.65 -24.65
N LEU A 668 -11.80 12.63 -25.36
CA LEU A 668 -10.47 12.63 -25.94
C LEU A 668 -10.59 12.71 -27.47
N PRO A 669 -9.88 13.63 -28.15
CA PRO A 669 -9.83 13.65 -29.61
C PRO A 669 -9.48 12.29 -30.21
N ASP A 670 -9.79 12.10 -31.49
CA ASP A 670 -9.45 10.85 -32.17
C ASP A 670 -7.93 10.60 -32.20
N ASP A 671 -7.53 9.35 -32.50
CA ASP A 671 -6.11 8.97 -32.47
C ASP A 671 -5.29 9.76 -33.49
N THR A 672 -5.83 10.08 -34.67
CA THR A 672 -5.08 10.84 -35.69
C THR A 672 -4.77 12.25 -35.19
N TYR A 673 -5.72 12.88 -34.52
CA TYR A 673 -5.57 14.18 -33.87
C TYR A 673 -4.50 14.13 -32.77
N MET A 674 -4.57 13.14 -31.87
CA MET A 674 -3.60 12.98 -30.79
C MET A 674 -2.18 12.70 -31.31
N GLN A 675 -2.03 11.86 -32.33
CA GLN A 675 -0.77 11.59 -33.01
C GLN A 675 -0.20 12.84 -33.68
N THR A 676 -1.04 13.71 -34.25
CA THR A 676 -0.63 15.00 -34.83
C THR A 676 0.00 15.91 -33.79
N ILE A 677 -0.61 16.00 -32.59
CA ILE A 677 -0.03 16.76 -31.48
C ILE A 677 1.28 16.12 -31.02
N MET A 678 1.28 14.82 -30.70
CA MET A 678 2.45 14.13 -30.16
C MET A 678 3.66 14.19 -31.10
N SER A 679 3.44 14.14 -32.43
CA SER A 679 4.49 14.27 -33.45
C SER A 679 5.11 15.65 -33.49
N ALA A 680 4.40 16.69 -33.03
CA ALA A 680 4.94 18.03 -32.93
C ALA A 680 5.83 18.21 -31.69
N LEU A 681 5.75 17.33 -30.69
CA LEU A 681 6.40 17.49 -29.38
C LEU A 681 7.77 16.81 -29.31
N ASP A 682 8.70 17.44 -28.58
CA ASP A 682 10.00 16.84 -28.26
C ASP A 682 9.85 15.73 -27.19
N GLY A 683 8.87 15.83 -26.29
CA GLY A 683 8.66 14.92 -25.16
C GLY A 683 9.58 15.22 -23.97
N GLY A 684 9.15 14.86 -22.77
CA GLY A 684 9.86 15.14 -21.53
C GLY A 684 9.06 14.71 -20.30
N GLY A 685 9.38 15.28 -19.14
CA GLY A 685 8.65 15.03 -17.89
C GLY A 685 8.37 16.33 -17.12
N PRO A 686 7.37 16.34 -16.21
CA PRO A 686 7.09 17.51 -15.38
C PRO A 686 8.29 17.85 -14.48
N ALA A 687 8.55 19.14 -14.29
CA ALA A 687 9.52 19.60 -13.30
C ALA A 687 8.86 19.60 -11.92
N ILE A 688 9.46 18.89 -10.95
CA ILE A 688 8.96 18.82 -9.59
C ILE A 688 10.05 19.36 -8.68
N ALA A 689 9.77 20.45 -7.99
CA ALA A 689 10.67 21.01 -7.00
C ALA A 689 10.45 20.37 -5.63
N ASP A 690 11.50 20.29 -4.81
CA ASP A 690 11.35 20.05 -3.38
C ASP A 690 10.60 21.21 -2.69
N PRO A 691 9.98 20.99 -1.51
CA PRO A 691 9.41 22.08 -0.74
C PRO A 691 10.50 23.10 -0.36
N SER A 692 10.11 24.35 -0.16
CA SER A 692 11.03 25.41 0.26
C SER A 692 11.74 25.02 1.56
N ALA A 693 13.04 25.29 1.66
CA ALA A 693 13.76 25.05 2.90
C ALA A 693 13.24 25.96 4.04
N TYR A 694 13.28 25.47 5.27
CA TYR A 694 13.11 26.32 6.44
C TYR A 694 14.30 27.29 6.55
N SER A 695 14.10 28.41 7.25
CA SER A 695 15.17 29.39 7.45
C SER A 695 16.26 28.81 8.35
N ASP A 696 17.53 29.03 8.01
CA ASP A 696 18.68 28.67 8.85
C ASP A 696 19.66 29.87 9.00
N PRO A 697 19.80 30.47 10.21
CA PRO A 697 19.05 30.13 11.42
C PRO A 697 17.62 30.68 11.36
N GLY A 698 16.65 29.85 11.75
CA GLY A 698 15.25 30.26 11.95
C GLY A 698 14.92 30.59 13.40
N ASP A 699 13.70 31.05 13.64
CA ASP A 699 13.16 31.31 14.99
C ASP A 699 12.24 30.15 15.42
N SER A 700 12.47 29.59 16.61
CA SER A 700 11.56 28.63 17.24
C SER A 700 10.23 29.30 17.62
N ALA A 701 9.12 28.57 17.51
CA ALA A 701 7.81 29.05 17.93
C ALA A 701 7.56 28.88 19.44
N SER A 702 6.65 29.69 20.00
CA SER A 702 6.09 29.47 21.34
C SER A 702 4.84 28.58 21.29
N GLN A 703 4.59 27.83 22.35
CA GLN A 703 3.39 27.00 22.48
C GLN A 703 2.10 27.86 22.38
N PRO A 704 1.11 27.48 21.56
CA PRO A 704 -0.17 28.19 21.47
C PRO A 704 -0.97 28.12 22.78
N SER A 705 -1.76 29.16 23.07
CA SER A 705 -2.61 29.22 24.27
C SER A 705 -4.05 29.66 23.95
N SER A 706 -4.94 29.49 24.93
CA SER A 706 -6.34 29.92 24.86
C SER A 706 -7.12 29.28 23.72
N LEU A 707 -6.78 28.04 23.35
CA LEU A 707 -7.57 27.28 22.39
C LEU A 707 -8.99 27.13 22.93
N SER A 708 -9.98 27.41 22.07
CA SER A 708 -11.40 27.37 22.40
C SER A 708 -12.24 26.95 21.20
N VAL A 709 -13.36 26.28 21.48
CA VAL A 709 -14.42 26.01 20.51
C VAL A 709 -15.36 27.22 20.48
N THR A 710 -15.48 27.86 19.32
CA THR A 710 -16.35 29.04 19.14
C THR A 710 -17.70 28.71 18.50
N PHE A 711 -17.78 27.62 17.75
CA PHE A 711 -19.00 27.16 17.12
C PHE A 711 -18.91 25.65 16.82
N SER A 712 -20.05 24.96 16.84
CA SER A 712 -20.16 23.55 16.42
C SER A 712 -21.43 23.40 15.57
N ASP A 713 -21.27 22.75 14.43
CA ASP A 713 -22.28 22.52 13.41
C ASP A 713 -22.55 21.01 13.27
N TYR A 714 -23.42 20.59 12.34
CA TYR A 714 -23.72 19.19 12.06
C TYR A 714 -22.51 18.39 11.57
N SER A 715 -21.57 19.02 10.86
CA SER A 715 -20.40 18.33 10.30
C SER A 715 -19.09 19.12 10.42
N SER A 716 -19.04 20.12 11.30
CA SER A 716 -17.85 20.96 11.47
C SER A 716 -17.76 21.59 12.86
N VAL A 717 -16.55 21.97 13.25
CA VAL A 717 -16.26 22.69 14.49
C VAL A 717 -15.38 23.89 14.16
N THR A 718 -15.73 25.07 14.69
CA THR A 718 -14.91 26.28 14.57
C THR A 718 -14.06 26.47 15.82
N LEU A 719 -12.75 26.56 15.63
CA LEU A 719 -11.76 26.73 16.69
C LEU A 719 -11.09 28.09 16.59
N SER A 720 -10.68 28.65 17.74
CA SER A 720 -9.82 29.84 17.80
C SER A 720 -8.83 29.77 18.96
N TRP A 721 -7.68 30.41 18.80
CA TRP A 721 -6.62 30.53 19.81
C TRP A 721 -5.96 31.91 19.79
N ASP A 722 -5.14 32.21 20.78
CA ASP A 722 -4.40 33.48 20.83
C ASP A 722 -3.21 33.47 19.86
N ALA A 723 -2.90 34.63 19.28
CA ALA A 723 -1.71 34.79 18.45
C ALA A 723 -0.43 34.73 19.31
N ASN A 724 0.58 34.02 18.83
CA ASN A 724 1.91 34.04 19.43
C ASN A 724 2.55 35.43 19.36
N SER A 725 3.44 35.73 20.31
CA SER A 725 4.19 37.01 20.35
C SER A 725 5.09 37.21 19.12
N LYS A 726 5.62 36.11 18.56
CA LYS A 726 6.22 36.03 17.24
C LYS A 726 5.36 35.10 16.37
N THR A 727 5.00 35.54 15.17
CA THR A 727 4.24 34.74 14.21
C THR A 727 5.03 33.48 13.84
N PRO A 728 4.50 32.26 14.10
CA PRO A 728 5.17 31.02 13.69
C PRO A 728 5.12 30.85 12.17
N TYR A 729 5.82 29.84 11.65
CA TYR A 729 5.65 29.43 10.25
C TYR A 729 4.24 28.85 10.02
N ALA A 730 3.79 27.97 10.92
CA ALA A 730 2.51 27.29 10.81
C ALA A 730 1.87 27.01 12.17
N TYR A 731 0.55 26.79 12.16
CA TYR A 731 -0.16 26.07 13.20
C TYR A 731 -0.65 24.72 12.66
N ALA A 732 -0.49 23.66 13.43
CA ALA A 732 -1.07 22.35 13.17
C ALA A 732 -2.19 22.10 14.16
N VAL A 733 -3.39 21.80 13.67
CA VAL A 733 -4.54 21.47 14.50
C VAL A 733 -4.72 19.97 14.50
N CYS A 734 -4.73 19.39 15.69
CA CYS A 734 -4.88 17.96 15.90
C CYS A 734 -6.30 17.65 16.42
N ARG A 735 -6.94 16.65 15.85
CA ARG A 735 -8.19 16.04 16.33
C ARG A 735 -7.86 14.66 16.88
N ASP A 736 -8.15 14.43 18.17
CA ASP A 736 -7.87 13.17 18.87
C ASP A 736 -6.41 12.70 18.67
N GLY A 737 -5.47 13.63 18.83
CA GLY A 737 -4.03 13.39 18.66
C GLY A 737 -3.52 13.39 17.22
N THR A 738 -4.41 13.37 16.21
CA THR A 738 -4.03 13.32 14.78
C THR A 738 -4.13 14.68 14.11
N GLU A 739 -3.08 15.14 13.42
CA GLU A 739 -3.13 16.37 12.62
C GLU A 739 -4.17 16.27 11.50
N VAL A 740 -5.16 17.18 11.53
CA VAL A 740 -6.23 17.24 10.52
C VAL A 740 -6.13 18.46 9.63
N VAL A 741 -5.40 19.50 10.04
CA VAL A 741 -5.21 20.69 9.24
C VAL A 741 -3.96 21.46 9.66
N ARG A 742 -3.25 22.00 8.66
CA ARG A 742 -2.10 22.89 8.85
C ARG A 742 -2.35 24.23 8.19
N LEU A 743 -2.11 25.29 8.94
CA LEU A 743 -2.48 26.66 8.60
C LEU A 743 -1.25 27.57 8.66
N PRO A 744 -1.18 28.63 7.84
CA PRO A 744 -0.17 29.66 8.01
C PRO A 744 -0.18 30.23 9.43
N GLY A 745 0.99 30.58 9.96
CA GLY A 745 1.09 31.12 11.33
C GLY A 745 0.39 32.46 11.55
N THR A 746 -0.12 33.11 10.50
CA THR A 746 -0.98 34.28 10.56
C THR A 746 -2.45 33.96 10.86
N MET A 747 -2.87 32.69 10.78
CA MET A 747 -4.23 32.25 11.04
C MET A 747 -4.38 31.72 12.46
N THR A 748 -5.30 32.30 13.23
CA THR A 748 -5.61 31.88 14.60
C THR A 748 -7.04 31.36 14.78
N LYS A 749 -7.71 31.07 13.66
CA LYS A 749 -9.07 30.55 13.61
C LYS A 749 -9.20 29.59 12.43
N VAL A 750 -9.94 28.51 12.62
CA VAL A 750 -10.23 27.53 11.55
C VAL A 750 -11.60 26.90 11.73
N ILE A 751 -12.19 26.46 10.62
CA ILE A 751 -13.35 25.57 10.61
C ILE A 751 -12.83 24.18 10.22
N VAL A 752 -12.86 23.24 11.16
CA VAL A 752 -12.53 21.83 10.89
C VAL A 752 -13.81 21.13 10.47
N GLY A 753 -13.91 20.77 9.19
CA GLY A 753 -15.04 20.05 8.62
C GLY A 753 -14.84 18.53 8.53
N ASN A 754 -15.77 17.85 7.86
CA ASN A 754 -15.74 16.41 7.62
C ASN A 754 -15.69 15.59 8.92
N ILE A 755 -16.55 16.00 9.87
CA ILE A 755 -16.76 15.35 11.15
C ILE A 755 -18.15 14.73 11.09
N ASP A 756 -18.30 13.50 11.55
CA ASP A 756 -19.60 12.83 11.62
C ASP A 756 -20.54 13.59 12.56
N SER A 757 -21.84 13.60 12.23
CA SER A 757 -22.85 14.28 13.03
C SER A 757 -23.09 13.59 14.37
N GLY A 758 -23.34 14.37 15.43
CA GLY A 758 -23.55 13.86 16.78
C GLY A 758 -22.30 13.24 17.43
N SER A 759 -21.12 13.42 16.85
CA SER A 759 -19.87 12.84 17.37
C SER A 759 -19.18 13.79 18.34
N SER A 760 -18.48 13.24 19.33
CA SER A 760 -17.62 13.99 20.28
C SER A 760 -16.15 13.77 19.95
N MET A 761 -15.33 14.81 20.12
CA MET A 761 -13.90 14.78 19.79
C MET A 761 -13.12 15.78 20.66
N THR A 762 -11.80 15.67 20.64
CA THR A 762 -10.87 16.59 21.30
C THR A 762 -9.97 17.29 20.29
N PHE A 763 -9.59 18.54 20.58
CA PHE A 763 -8.70 19.34 19.75
C PHE A 763 -7.53 19.90 20.54
N THR A 764 -6.35 19.89 19.92
CA THR A 764 -5.14 20.63 20.34
C THR A 764 -4.55 21.38 19.15
N VAL A 765 -3.70 22.38 19.43
CA VAL A 765 -2.95 23.11 18.40
C VAL A 765 -1.47 23.14 18.76
N ARG A 766 -0.61 22.88 17.77
CA ARG A 766 0.85 23.04 17.82
C ARG A 766 1.29 24.17 16.92
N ALA A 767 2.40 24.81 17.24
CA ALA A 767 3.04 25.80 16.37
C ALA A 767 4.36 25.26 15.84
N ARG A 768 4.68 25.59 14.58
CA ARG A 768 5.99 25.33 13.98
C ARG A 768 6.78 26.60 13.82
N GLY A 769 8.02 26.63 14.30
CA GLY A 769 8.97 27.72 14.09
C GLY A 769 9.40 27.87 12.64
N THR A 770 9.99 29.02 12.30
CA THR A 770 10.61 29.21 10.97
C THR A 770 11.91 28.43 10.80
N ASP A 771 12.44 27.90 11.90
CA ASP A 771 13.51 26.88 11.96
C ASP A 771 13.02 25.45 11.68
N GLY A 772 11.71 25.26 11.50
CA GLY A 772 11.10 23.96 11.26
C GLY A 772 10.81 23.14 12.52
N THR A 773 11.10 23.63 13.72
CA THR A 773 10.84 22.91 14.98
C THR A 773 9.36 23.02 15.41
N GLU A 774 8.80 21.95 15.97
CA GLU A 774 7.41 21.93 16.48
C GLU A 774 7.37 22.16 17.99
N THR A 775 6.31 22.82 18.47
CA THR A 775 6.04 22.96 19.91
C THR A 775 5.29 21.76 20.47
N SER A 776 5.18 21.69 21.81
CA SER A 776 4.17 20.88 22.48
C SER A 776 2.74 21.34 22.15
N ASP A 777 1.75 20.48 22.42
CA ASP A 777 0.32 20.77 22.25
C ASP A 777 -0.16 21.91 23.17
N SER A 778 -1.07 22.75 22.68
CA SER A 778 -1.82 23.72 23.48
C SER A 778 -2.68 23.06 24.58
N ASN A 779 -3.47 23.86 25.30
CA ASN A 779 -4.60 23.30 26.06
C ASN A 779 -5.53 22.49 25.14
N SER A 780 -6.06 21.38 25.64
CA SER A 780 -7.05 20.56 24.93
C SER A 780 -8.45 21.11 25.12
N VAL A 781 -9.29 21.02 24.08
CA VAL A 781 -10.71 21.38 24.13
C VAL A 781 -11.57 20.29 23.53
N SER A 782 -12.71 19.99 24.16
CA SER A 782 -13.70 19.05 23.61
C SER A 782 -14.75 19.79 22.79
N ALA A 783 -15.20 19.17 21.71
CA ALA A 783 -16.34 19.63 20.91
C ALA A 783 -17.33 18.48 20.70
N THR A 784 -18.54 18.80 20.26
CA THR A 784 -19.53 17.80 19.81
C THR A 784 -20.34 18.41 18.68
N THR A 785 -20.42 17.71 17.55
CA THR A 785 -21.22 18.15 16.39
C THR A 785 -22.70 17.95 16.67
N LEU A 786 -23.55 18.72 15.99
CA LEU A 786 -25.00 18.57 16.11
C LEU A 786 -25.44 17.22 15.50
N SER A 787 -26.41 16.56 16.13
CA SER A 787 -27.05 15.36 15.57
C SER A 787 -28.04 15.73 14.47
N LEU A 788 -28.07 14.98 13.38
CA LEU A 788 -29.02 15.21 12.29
C LEU A 788 -30.46 14.89 12.74
N PRO A 789 -31.45 15.76 12.44
CA PRO A 789 -32.86 15.45 12.63
C PRO A 789 -33.25 14.21 11.83
N ASP A 790 -33.85 13.22 12.50
CA ASP A 790 -34.23 11.92 11.90
C ASP A 790 -33.08 11.21 11.15
N ASN A 791 -31.82 11.55 11.53
CA ASN A 791 -30.61 11.14 10.85
C ASN A 791 -30.55 11.50 9.34
N GLN A 792 -31.22 12.58 8.93
CA GLN A 792 -31.28 13.03 7.55
C GLN A 792 -30.46 14.30 7.33
N ALA A 793 -29.57 14.25 6.34
CA ALA A 793 -28.77 15.38 5.87
C ALA A 793 -29.58 16.39 5.05
N VAL A 794 -30.66 15.92 4.39
CA VAL A 794 -31.58 16.72 3.57
C VAL A 794 -32.96 16.61 4.19
N THR A 795 -33.53 17.73 4.64
CA THR A 795 -34.80 17.77 5.38
C THR A 795 -35.71 18.88 4.86
N ASN A 796 -36.92 19.02 5.43
CA ASN A 796 -37.85 20.11 5.14
C ASN A 796 -38.16 20.30 3.64
N VAL A 797 -38.16 19.19 2.89
CA VAL A 797 -38.42 19.17 1.45
C VAL A 797 -39.88 19.46 1.14
N LYS A 798 -40.14 20.47 0.30
CA LYS A 798 -41.50 20.87 -0.10
C LYS A 798 -41.49 21.60 -1.44
N SER A 799 -42.64 21.61 -2.13
CA SER A 799 -42.83 22.42 -3.33
C SER A 799 -44.08 23.29 -3.26
N LEU A 800 -44.06 24.37 -4.04
CA LEU A 800 -45.20 25.23 -4.31
C LEU A 800 -45.25 25.51 -5.81
N SER A 801 -46.39 25.32 -6.46
CA SER A 801 -46.49 25.41 -7.90
C SER A 801 -47.62 26.30 -8.39
N THR A 802 -47.41 26.85 -9.59
CA THR A 802 -48.38 27.54 -10.44
C THR A 802 -48.46 26.80 -11.78
N ALA A 803 -49.30 27.27 -12.70
CA ALA A 803 -49.39 26.67 -14.04
C ALA A 803 -48.04 26.69 -14.79
N THR A 804 -47.18 27.68 -14.56
CA THR A 804 -45.96 27.93 -15.35
C THR A 804 -44.66 27.90 -14.55
N SER A 805 -44.72 27.77 -13.23
CA SER A 805 -43.52 27.78 -12.38
C SER A 805 -43.70 26.96 -11.11
N THR A 806 -42.61 26.37 -10.63
CA THR A 806 -42.55 25.57 -9.40
C THR A 806 -41.40 26.04 -8.54
N THR A 807 -41.65 26.28 -7.26
CA THR A 807 -40.63 26.52 -6.25
C THR A 807 -40.42 25.24 -5.45
N VAL A 808 -39.17 24.78 -5.35
CA VAL A 808 -38.76 23.66 -4.50
C VAL A 808 -37.90 24.20 -3.37
N GLN A 809 -38.11 23.73 -2.14
CA GLN A 809 -37.30 24.08 -0.97
C GLN A 809 -36.81 22.81 -0.26
N ALA A 810 -35.59 22.85 0.26
CA ALA A 810 -35.01 21.81 1.10
C ALA A 810 -33.94 22.40 2.04
N ASP A 811 -33.82 21.86 3.25
CA ASP A 811 -32.72 22.18 4.17
C ASP A 811 -31.59 21.16 3.98
N ILE A 812 -30.40 21.67 3.65
CA ILE A 812 -29.18 20.87 3.43
C ILE A 812 -28.24 21.12 4.61
N LEU A 813 -28.21 20.19 5.57
CA LEU A 813 -27.60 20.37 6.90
C LEU A 813 -26.10 20.12 6.93
N VAL A 814 -25.59 19.33 5.98
CA VAL A 814 -24.16 19.03 5.77
C VAL A 814 -23.82 19.35 4.31
N PRO A 815 -22.57 19.67 3.97
CA PRO A 815 -22.22 20.09 2.62
C PRO A 815 -22.22 18.93 1.63
N PHE A 816 -22.51 19.23 0.38
CA PHE A 816 -22.38 18.31 -0.74
C PHE A 816 -21.69 19.02 -1.91
N ALA A 817 -21.07 18.24 -2.81
CA ALA A 817 -20.47 18.81 -4.02
C ALA A 817 -21.56 19.22 -5.02
N PHE A 818 -22.63 18.42 -5.07
CA PHE A 818 -23.79 18.66 -5.92
C PHE A 818 -25.07 18.57 -5.10
N VAL A 819 -26.00 19.48 -5.38
CA VAL A 819 -27.39 19.41 -4.92
C VAL A 819 -28.27 19.63 -6.15
N ARG A 820 -29.08 18.63 -6.48
CA ARG A 820 -29.91 18.59 -7.69
C ARG A 820 -31.38 18.48 -7.33
N VAL A 821 -32.22 19.05 -8.19
CA VAL A 821 -33.67 18.80 -8.16
C VAL A 821 -34.06 18.11 -9.46
N PHE A 822 -34.56 16.89 -9.37
CA PHE A 822 -35.10 16.17 -10.52
C PHE A 822 -36.62 16.24 -10.52
N LEU A 823 -37.24 16.61 -11.64
CA LEU A 823 -38.69 16.49 -11.82
C LEU A 823 -39.00 15.12 -12.39
N THR A 824 -39.73 14.32 -11.62
CA THR A 824 -39.95 12.91 -11.91
C THR A 824 -41.37 12.61 -12.34
N ASP A 825 -41.52 11.51 -13.07
CA ASP A 825 -42.83 10.92 -13.32
C ASP A 825 -43.43 10.32 -12.03
N PRO A 826 -44.77 10.24 -11.92
CA PRO A 826 -45.44 9.66 -10.77
C PRO A 826 -45.40 8.12 -10.69
N ASP A 827 -45.02 7.42 -11.78
CA ASP A 827 -44.93 5.96 -11.82
C ASP A 827 -43.63 5.47 -12.51
N THR A 828 -43.38 4.15 -12.46
CA THR A 828 -42.18 3.52 -13.03
C THR A 828 -42.29 3.21 -14.53
N ARG A 829 -43.40 3.58 -15.19
CA ARG A 829 -43.62 3.36 -16.63
C ARG A 829 -43.16 4.58 -17.40
N CYS A 830 -41.85 4.71 -17.47
CA CYS A 830 -41.17 5.87 -18.02
C CYS A 830 -41.57 6.16 -19.47
N SER A 831 -41.93 7.42 -19.74
CA SER A 831 -42.11 7.91 -21.09
C SER A 831 -40.77 8.24 -21.72
N MET A 832 -40.06 7.24 -22.23
CA MET A 832 -38.73 7.45 -22.82
C MET A 832 -38.73 8.51 -23.96
N PRO A 833 -37.66 9.35 -24.07
CA PRO A 833 -36.40 9.26 -23.33
C PRO A 833 -36.47 9.88 -21.92
N SER A 834 -35.89 9.18 -20.95
CA SER A 834 -35.79 9.62 -19.55
C SER A 834 -34.54 9.07 -18.90
N TRP A 835 -34.01 9.81 -17.93
CA TRP A 835 -32.93 9.32 -17.06
C TRP A 835 -33.53 8.55 -15.87
N PRO A 836 -33.06 7.34 -15.54
CA PRO A 836 -33.48 6.65 -14.33
C PRO A 836 -32.70 7.18 -13.12
N ILE A 837 -33.42 7.56 -12.07
CA ILE A 837 -32.84 7.80 -10.74
C ILE A 837 -32.89 6.50 -9.96
N ASN A 838 -31.76 6.15 -9.32
CA ASN A 838 -31.60 4.96 -8.50
C ASN A 838 -31.82 3.65 -9.26
N TYR A 839 -31.09 3.46 -10.38
CA TYR A 839 -31.31 2.34 -11.29
C TYR A 839 -30.89 0.99 -10.68
N ASN A 840 -31.88 0.14 -10.39
CA ASN A 840 -31.75 -1.31 -10.33
C ASN A 840 -32.77 -1.97 -11.27
N THR A 841 -32.48 -3.19 -11.74
CA THR A 841 -33.32 -3.88 -12.72
C THR A 841 -34.76 -4.04 -12.22
N GLY A 842 -35.67 -3.19 -12.69
CA GLY A 842 -37.10 -3.17 -12.35
C GLY A 842 -37.55 -2.09 -11.36
N ASN A 843 -36.61 -1.36 -10.74
CA ASN A 843 -36.87 -0.41 -9.64
C ASN A 843 -36.18 0.93 -9.93
N PHE A 844 -36.81 1.82 -10.70
CA PHE A 844 -36.28 3.15 -10.98
C PHE A 844 -37.42 4.15 -11.20
N ILE A 845 -37.16 5.42 -10.86
CA ILE A 845 -38.05 6.53 -11.19
C ILE A 845 -37.41 7.34 -12.29
N CYS A 846 -38.22 7.71 -13.28
CA CYS A 846 -37.73 8.46 -14.43
C CYS A 846 -37.85 9.95 -14.23
N THR A 847 -36.81 10.64 -14.68
CA THR A 847 -36.77 12.10 -14.73
C THR A 847 -36.52 12.57 -16.15
N HIS A 848 -37.17 13.67 -16.47
CA HIS A 848 -37.01 14.39 -17.73
C HIS A 848 -36.29 15.71 -17.56
N TYR A 849 -36.27 16.24 -16.34
CA TYR A 849 -35.71 17.54 -16.04
C TYR A 849 -34.86 17.50 -14.78
N MET A 850 -33.73 18.19 -14.84
CA MET A 850 -32.80 18.33 -13.72
C MET A 850 -32.49 19.81 -13.54
N VAL A 851 -32.47 20.27 -12.30
CA VAL A 851 -31.85 21.52 -11.91
C VAL A 851 -30.54 21.19 -11.21
N GLU A 852 -29.45 21.78 -11.69
CA GLU A 852 -28.15 21.75 -11.03
C GLU A 852 -27.58 23.17 -11.05
N GLY A 853 -27.15 23.68 -9.89
CA GLY A 853 -26.81 25.08 -9.73
C GLY A 853 -27.99 25.99 -10.08
N SER A 854 -27.81 26.87 -11.07
CA SER A 854 -28.85 27.76 -11.59
C SER A 854 -29.36 27.38 -12.98
N ALA A 855 -28.92 26.24 -13.52
CA ALA A 855 -29.29 25.79 -14.85
C ALA A 855 -30.40 24.73 -14.78
N LEU A 856 -31.35 24.82 -15.72
CA LEU A 856 -32.40 23.84 -15.94
C LEU A 856 -32.07 23.03 -17.18
N TYR A 857 -32.00 21.73 -17.02
CA TYR A 857 -31.68 20.77 -18.06
C TYR A 857 -32.89 19.91 -18.40
N GLN A 858 -32.95 19.49 -19.66
CA GLN A 858 -33.81 18.42 -20.15
C GLN A 858 -32.95 17.22 -20.54
N TYR A 859 -33.40 16.02 -20.20
CA TYR A 859 -32.72 14.79 -20.62
C TYR A 859 -32.86 14.59 -22.13
N THR A 860 -31.74 14.30 -22.80
CA THR A 860 -31.69 14.16 -24.27
C THR A 860 -31.04 12.85 -24.73
N GLY A 861 -30.88 11.89 -23.81
CA GLY A 861 -30.30 10.59 -24.13
C GLY A 861 -31.18 9.73 -25.00
N ALA A 862 -30.56 8.85 -25.78
CA ALA A 862 -31.27 7.88 -26.61
C ALA A 862 -31.91 6.78 -25.77
N ASN A 863 -33.00 6.18 -26.29
CA ASN A 863 -33.56 4.97 -25.71
C ASN A 863 -32.53 3.84 -25.79
N LEU A 864 -32.31 3.15 -24.66
CA LEU A 864 -31.47 1.97 -24.63
C LEU A 864 -32.07 0.86 -25.51
N THR A 865 -31.21 0.14 -26.23
CA THR A 865 -31.60 -1.11 -26.90
C THR A 865 -31.67 -2.26 -25.89
N ASP A 866 -32.50 -3.27 -26.17
CA ASP A 866 -32.69 -4.43 -25.28
C ASP A 866 -31.34 -5.05 -24.87
N GLY A 867 -31.06 -5.07 -23.56
CA GLY A 867 -29.83 -5.59 -22.97
C GLY A 867 -28.78 -4.54 -22.61
N GLN A 868 -28.96 -3.27 -22.96
CA GLN A 868 -28.14 -2.17 -22.45
C GLN A 868 -28.67 -1.69 -21.09
N THR A 869 -27.78 -1.51 -20.12
CA THR A 869 -28.11 -1.03 -18.76
C THR A 869 -27.57 0.37 -18.46
N ASN A 870 -26.70 0.90 -19.32
CA ASN A 870 -25.97 2.15 -19.06
C ASN A 870 -26.62 3.29 -19.82
N TYR A 871 -27.53 4.01 -19.15
CA TYR A 871 -28.08 5.25 -19.70
C TYR A 871 -26.94 6.27 -19.86
N PRO A 872 -26.86 7.00 -20.99
CA PRO A 872 -25.89 8.06 -21.13
C PRO A 872 -26.32 9.27 -20.29
N TRP A 873 -25.39 9.87 -19.54
CA TRP A 873 -25.62 11.12 -18.80
C TRP A 873 -25.65 12.32 -19.76
N THR A 874 -26.72 12.43 -20.52
CA THR A 874 -26.86 13.43 -21.60
C THR A 874 -27.99 14.39 -21.28
N TRP A 875 -27.60 15.62 -20.96
CA TRP A 875 -28.49 16.68 -20.50
C TRP A 875 -28.27 17.94 -21.32
N THR A 876 -29.35 18.56 -21.81
CA THR A 876 -29.29 19.81 -22.56
C THR A 876 -29.88 20.93 -21.72
N SER A 877 -29.10 22.01 -21.52
CA SER A 877 -29.61 23.20 -20.84
C SER A 877 -30.69 23.87 -21.68
N ILE A 878 -31.88 24.05 -21.10
CA ILE A 878 -33.05 24.62 -21.77
C ILE A 878 -33.48 25.97 -21.17
N ASN A 879 -33.09 26.26 -19.93
CA ASN A 879 -33.41 27.52 -19.25
C ASN A 879 -32.53 27.69 -17.99
N THR A 880 -32.80 28.74 -17.21
CA THR A 880 -32.27 28.90 -15.85
C THR A 880 -33.34 28.65 -14.79
N ALA A 881 -32.93 28.13 -13.65
CA ALA A 881 -33.74 27.95 -12.46
C ALA A 881 -33.02 28.62 -11.28
N PRO A 882 -33.34 29.90 -10.95
CA PRO A 882 -32.66 30.61 -9.88
C PRO A 882 -32.71 29.85 -8.55
N VAL A 883 -31.56 29.76 -7.88
CA VAL A 883 -31.41 29.18 -6.54
C VAL A 883 -31.01 30.27 -5.55
N SER A 884 -31.65 30.29 -4.38
CA SER A 884 -31.25 31.13 -3.25
C SER A 884 -30.99 30.28 -2.01
N ARG A 885 -30.11 30.75 -1.14
CA ARG A 885 -29.74 30.08 0.11
C ARG A 885 -29.90 31.03 1.28
N ASN A 886 -30.60 30.59 2.33
CA ASN A 886 -30.69 31.29 3.61
C ASN A 886 -30.43 30.28 4.74
N GLY A 887 -29.25 30.34 5.36
CA GLY A 887 -28.80 29.29 6.29
C GLY A 887 -28.65 27.94 5.57
N TYR A 888 -29.34 26.91 6.08
CA TYR A 888 -29.41 25.58 5.45
C TYR A 888 -30.47 25.48 4.35
N THR A 889 -31.41 26.43 4.25
CA THR A 889 -32.52 26.34 3.31
C THR A 889 -32.11 26.76 1.91
N TYR A 890 -32.21 25.83 0.97
CA TYR A 890 -32.11 26.05 -0.47
C TYR A 890 -33.51 26.25 -1.04
N THR A 891 -33.64 27.20 -1.96
CA THR A 891 -34.89 27.48 -2.68
C THR A 891 -34.62 27.59 -4.17
N TRP A 892 -35.11 26.63 -4.95
CA TRP A 892 -35.04 26.62 -6.41
C TRP A 892 -36.35 27.13 -7.00
N THR A 893 -36.29 28.00 -8.00
CA THR A 893 -37.47 28.46 -8.76
C THR A 893 -37.36 28.00 -10.20
N LEU A 894 -38.14 26.99 -10.55
CA LEU A 894 -38.14 26.38 -11.87
C LEU A 894 -39.16 27.11 -12.78
N PRO A 895 -38.80 27.41 -14.04
CA PRO A 895 -39.74 27.90 -15.06
C PRO A 895 -40.59 26.76 -15.67
N ILE A 896 -40.89 25.73 -14.87
CA ILE A 896 -41.76 24.60 -15.22
C ILE A 896 -42.83 24.52 -14.14
N GLY A 897 -44.10 24.54 -14.54
CA GLY A 897 -45.24 24.43 -13.64
C GLY A 897 -46.14 23.25 -13.98
N SER A 898 -47.31 23.20 -13.34
CA SER A 898 -48.25 22.07 -13.47
C SER A 898 -48.85 21.86 -14.87
N SER A 899 -48.63 22.78 -15.80
CA SER A 899 -49.01 22.59 -17.21
C SER A 899 -48.07 21.66 -18.00
N THR A 900 -46.86 21.40 -17.48
CA THR A 900 -45.83 20.59 -18.16
C THR A 900 -45.64 19.23 -17.51
N THR A 901 -45.45 19.19 -16.19
CA THR A 901 -45.31 17.97 -15.37
C THR A 901 -45.93 18.20 -14.00
N ASP A 902 -46.25 17.14 -13.26
CA ASP A 902 -46.80 17.28 -11.90
C ASP A 902 -45.68 17.71 -10.93
N PRO A 903 -45.70 18.96 -10.45
CA PRO A 903 -44.62 19.54 -9.65
C PRO A 903 -44.61 19.03 -8.20
N ASN A 904 -45.56 18.16 -7.84
CA ASN A 904 -45.51 17.46 -6.57
C ASN A 904 -44.50 16.32 -6.61
N TYR A 905 -44.17 15.77 -7.79
CA TYR A 905 -43.25 14.64 -7.98
C TYR A 905 -41.85 15.11 -8.34
N PHE A 906 -40.96 15.07 -7.36
CA PHE A 906 -39.57 15.46 -7.54
C PHE A 906 -38.64 14.76 -6.55
N VAL A 907 -37.33 14.82 -6.83
CA VAL A 907 -36.26 14.33 -5.97
C VAL A 907 -35.29 15.46 -5.69
N VAL A 908 -34.97 15.68 -4.43
CA VAL A 908 -33.79 16.45 -4.04
C VAL A 908 -32.66 15.45 -3.81
N GLU A 909 -31.69 15.45 -4.71
CA GLU A 909 -30.47 14.64 -4.60
C GLU A 909 -29.33 15.51 -4.07
N ALA A 910 -28.55 14.99 -3.14
CA ALA A 910 -27.30 15.60 -2.70
C ALA A 910 -26.17 14.54 -2.78
N GLN A 911 -25.05 14.88 -3.40
CA GLN A 911 -23.97 13.94 -3.72
C GLN A 911 -22.58 14.57 -3.54
N GLY A 912 -21.58 13.75 -3.21
CA GLY A 912 -20.16 14.12 -3.22
C GLY A 912 -19.53 14.06 -1.84
N TYR A 913 -19.30 15.22 -1.20
CA TYR A 913 -18.56 15.31 0.08
C TYR A 913 -19.12 14.48 1.25
N ASN A 914 -20.38 14.03 1.14
CA ASN A 914 -21.10 13.19 2.09
C ASN A 914 -21.84 12.08 1.31
N PRO A 915 -22.23 10.96 1.96
CA PRO A 915 -22.96 9.88 1.31
C PRO A 915 -24.18 10.38 0.54
N ILE A 916 -24.34 9.90 -0.69
CA ILE A 916 -25.43 10.32 -1.57
C ILE A 916 -26.80 10.18 -0.89
N THR A 917 -27.59 11.22 -1.00
CA THR A 917 -28.86 11.39 -0.30
C THR A 917 -29.94 11.77 -1.29
N ASN A 918 -30.92 10.91 -1.46
CA ASN A 918 -32.11 11.16 -2.28
C ASN A 918 -33.34 11.35 -1.41
N VAL A 919 -34.04 12.48 -1.54
CA VAL A 919 -35.31 12.76 -0.86
C VAL A 919 -36.42 12.96 -1.88
N PHE A 920 -37.36 12.02 -1.91
CA PHE A 920 -38.49 11.99 -2.83
C PHE A 920 -39.69 12.74 -2.24
N HIS A 921 -40.40 13.49 -3.09
CA HIS A 921 -41.65 14.15 -2.77
C HIS A 921 -42.66 13.90 -3.90
N PRO A 922 -43.96 13.58 -3.62
CA PRO A 922 -44.40 13.12 -2.31
C PRO A 922 -43.64 11.85 -1.95
N CYS A 923 -43.45 11.66 -0.65
CA CYS A 923 -42.88 10.44 -0.13
C CYS A 923 -43.71 9.25 -0.66
N PRO A 924 -43.09 8.20 -1.22
CA PRO A 924 -43.82 7.02 -1.72
C PRO A 924 -44.67 6.32 -0.65
N SER A 925 -44.60 6.74 0.64
CA SER A 925 -45.60 6.49 1.69
C SER A 925 -45.45 7.19 3.05
N THR A 926 -46.58 7.54 3.68
CA THR A 926 -47.32 6.65 4.60
C THR A 926 -46.68 6.04 5.87
N GLY A 927 -45.54 6.49 6.39
CA GLY A 927 -45.14 6.22 7.79
C GLY A 927 -43.71 5.70 7.99
N ALA A 928 -42.90 6.56 8.63
CA ALA A 928 -41.45 6.50 8.84
C ALA A 928 -40.65 6.82 7.57
N SER A 929 -39.99 7.99 7.55
CA SER A 929 -38.85 8.33 6.68
C SER A 929 -38.76 7.53 5.37
N CYS A 930 -39.53 7.92 4.35
CA CYS A 930 -39.51 7.28 3.03
C CYS A 930 -39.81 5.77 3.00
N THR A 931 -40.70 5.26 3.87
CA THR A 931 -41.10 3.85 3.85
C THR A 931 -42.63 3.64 3.87
N GLY A 932 -43.13 2.88 2.89
CA GLY A 932 -44.47 2.30 2.86
C GLY A 932 -45.06 2.18 1.44
N LYS A 933 -46.27 1.61 1.36
CA LYS A 933 -46.88 0.99 0.18
C LYS A 933 -47.44 1.93 -0.92
N ALA A 934 -46.59 2.26 -1.89
CA ALA A 934 -46.89 2.36 -3.34
C ALA A 934 -45.78 1.57 -4.08
N PRO A 935 -45.73 1.36 -5.42
CA PRO A 935 -45.11 0.18 -6.06
C PRO A 935 -43.58 0.02 -5.93
N TYR A 936 -42.91 0.84 -5.12
CA TYR A 936 -41.49 0.87 -4.87
C TYR A 936 -41.25 0.73 -3.35
N ASP A 937 -40.58 -0.33 -2.90
CA ASP A 937 -40.10 -0.44 -1.52
C ASP A 937 -38.58 -0.17 -1.46
N CYS A 938 -38.16 0.72 -0.57
CA CYS A 938 -36.75 1.07 -0.39
C CYS A 938 -35.97 -0.03 0.37
N LYS A 939 -36.35 -1.31 0.24
CA LYS A 939 -35.76 -2.39 1.03
C LYS A 939 -34.50 -2.92 0.33
N GLY A 940 -33.36 -2.75 1.00
CA GLY A 940 -32.09 -3.34 0.59
C GLY A 940 -31.20 -2.46 -0.30
N GLU A 941 -31.59 -1.20 -0.53
CA GLU A 941 -30.90 -0.29 -1.45
C GLU A 941 -29.90 0.61 -0.74
N THR A 942 -28.66 0.68 -1.24
CA THR A 942 -27.56 1.52 -0.74
C THR A 942 -27.72 3.02 -1.03
N LEU A 943 -28.79 3.43 -1.72
CA LEU A 943 -28.90 4.75 -2.37
C LEU A 943 -30.22 5.50 -2.09
N CYS A 944 -31.05 5.01 -1.18
CA CYS A 944 -32.10 5.80 -0.51
C CYS A 944 -31.55 6.25 0.86
N SER A 945 -31.72 7.53 1.20
CA SER A 945 -30.95 8.21 2.27
C SER A 945 -30.78 7.45 3.60
N THR A 946 -29.57 7.60 4.15
CA THR A 946 -28.98 6.75 5.19
C THR A 946 -29.65 6.81 6.57
N LEU A 947 -30.19 5.67 7.02
CA LEU A 947 -30.01 5.18 8.38
C LEU A 947 -29.56 3.73 8.29
N ASN A 948 -28.43 3.44 8.93
CA ASN A 948 -27.98 2.09 9.25
C ASN A 948 -29.15 1.23 9.75
N VAL A 949 -29.62 0.32 8.91
CA VAL A 949 -30.23 -0.93 9.35
C VAL A 949 -29.36 -2.05 8.82
N LYS A 950 -28.43 -2.52 9.66
CA LYS A 950 -27.84 -3.84 9.45
C LYS A 950 -28.97 -4.86 9.55
N CYS A 951 -29.24 -5.57 8.46
CA CYS A 951 -29.41 -7.02 8.42
C CYS A 951 -29.63 -7.47 6.97
N ASN A 952 -28.54 -7.56 6.19
CA ASN A 952 -28.54 -8.39 4.98
C ASN A 952 -27.55 -9.53 5.22
N CYS A 953 -28.10 -10.74 5.34
CA CYS A 953 -27.34 -11.98 5.34
C CYS A 953 -26.65 -12.13 3.98
N TRP A 954 -25.34 -12.39 3.97
CA TRP A 954 -24.55 -12.61 2.76
C TRP A 954 -24.19 -14.10 2.66
N ALA A 955 -24.52 -14.74 1.54
CA ALA A 955 -24.25 -16.15 1.29
C ALA A 955 -23.29 -16.33 0.10
N ASN A 956 -22.53 -17.45 0.11
CA ASN A 956 -21.67 -17.81 -1.02
C ASN A 956 -22.43 -18.60 -2.11
N TRP A 957 -21.75 -18.96 -3.19
CA TRP A 957 -22.30 -19.62 -4.40
C TRP A 957 -22.91 -21.02 -4.17
N GLU A 958 -22.85 -21.55 -2.94
CA GLU A 958 -23.39 -22.86 -2.52
C GLU A 958 -24.64 -22.72 -1.60
N GLN A 959 -25.24 -21.52 -1.48
CA GLN A 959 -26.43 -21.19 -0.66
C GLN A 959 -26.24 -21.22 0.88
N TYR A 960 -25.02 -20.97 1.38
CA TYR A 960 -24.73 -20.93 2.82
C TYR A 960 -24.64 -19.49 3.38
N GLY A 961 -25.45 -19.15 4.38
CA GLY A 961 -25.47 -17.84 5.09
C GLY A 961 -25.94 -17.90 6.57
N CYS A 962 -25.92 -16.77 7.29
CA CYS A 962 -26.26 -16.62 8.73
C CYS A 962 -27.44 -15.66 8.98
N SER A 963 -28.47 -16.06 9.76
CA SER A 963 -29.64 -15.19 10.10
C SER A 963 -29.73 -14.84 11.59
N VAL A 964 -30.06 -13.58 11.94
CA VAL A 964 -30.25 -13.10 13.32
C VAL A 964 -31.74 -13.01 13.67
N GLN A 965 -32.19 -13.56 14.81
CA GLN A 965 -33.59 -13.61 15.23
C GLN A 965 -33.79 -13.31 16.72
N VAL A 966 -34.92 -12.68 17.07
CA VAL A 966 -35.37 -12.51 18.46
C VAL A 966 -36.41 -13.59 18.78
N ARG A 967 -36.20 -14.36 19.84
CA ARG A 967 -37.07 -15.49 20.20
C ARG A 967 -37.45 -15.47 21.68
N GLY A 968 -38.53 -16.20 21.99
CA GLY A 968 -39.04 -16.39 23.34
C GLY A 968 -40.29 -15.55 23.64
N LYS A 969 -40.81 -15.73 24.86
CA LYS A 969 -41.86 -14.90 25.43
C LYS A 969 -41.39 -14.36 26.77
N ASP A 970 -41.72 -13.11 27.05
CA ASP A 970 -41.38 -12.51 28.32
C ASP A 970 -42.18 -13.17 29.46
N GLN A 971 -41.82 -12.81 30.69
CA GLN A 971 -42.48 -13.28 31.91
C GLN A 971 -44.00 -13.02 32.00
N ASN A 972 -44.56 -12.19 31.11
CA ASN A 972 -46.00 -11.93 31.01
C ASN A 972 -46.66 -12.69 29.84
N MET A 973 -45.94 -13.60 29.19
CA MET A 973 -46.33 -14.36 28.00
C MET A 973 -46.60 -13.52 26.74
N ASN A 974 -46.01 -12.32 26.67
CA ASN A 974 -46.00 -11.52 25.45
C ASN A 974 -44.78 -11.87 24.60
N ASN A 975 -44.86 -11.59 23.30
CA ASN A 975 -43.72 -11.81 22.41
C ASN A 975 -42.58 -10.88 22.82
N CYS A 976 -41.36 -11.42 22.82
CA CYS A 976 -40.17 -10.69 23.23
C CYS A 976 -39.93 -9.44 22.38
N GLN A 977 -39.77 -8.31 23.05
CA GLN A 977 -39.33 -7.05 22.46
C GLN A 977 -38.00 -6.67 23.11
N ILE A 978 -36.98 -6.46 22.29
CA ILE A 978 -35.65 -6.00 22.69
C ILE A 978 -35.30 -4.76 21.88
N THR A 979 -34.47 -3.88 22.44
CA THR A 979 -34.06 -2.65 21.76
C THR A 979 -32.97 -2.92 20.71
N GLY A 980 -32.81 -2.00 19.75
CA GLY A 980 -31.80 -2.12 18.70
C GLY A 980 -30.37 -2.23 19.24
N ASP A 981 -30.08 -1.52 20.34
CA ASP A 981 -28.78 -1.56 21.01
C ASP A 981 -28.58 -2.87 21.76
N GLU A 982 -29.59 -3.39 22.47
CA GLU A 982 -29.50 -4.72 23.10
C GLU A 982 -29.33 -5.85 22.08
N MET A 983 -29.95 -5.70 20.89
CA MET A 983 -29.79 -6.65 19.79
C MET A 983 -28.41 -6.53 19.14
N TRP A 984 -27.90 -5.30 18.95
CA TRP A 984 -26.55 -5.04 18.45
C TRP A 984 -25.49 -5.54 19.42
N GLU A 985 -25.63 -5.27 20.71
CA GLU A 985 -24.75 -5.82 21.75
C GLU A 985 -24.91 -7.33 21.92
N ALA A 986 -26.10 -7.89 21.71
CA ALA A 986 -26.25 -9.33 21.69
C ALA A 986 -25.57 -9.98 20.49
N TYR A 987 -25.72 -9.37 19.32
CA TYR A 987 -25.05 -9.77 18.10
C TYR A 987 -23.53 -9.59 18.21
N GLN A 988 -23.07 -8.47 18.77
CA GLN A 988 -21.65 -8.19 19.01
C GLN A 988 -21.10 -9.12 20.08
N ASP A 989 -21.84 -9.49 21.12
CA ASP A 989 -21.39 -10.51 22.08
C ASP A 989 -21.28 -11.89 21.44
N ILE A 990 -22.29 -12.30 20.66
CA ILE A 990 -22.25 -13.58 19.92
C ILE A 990 -21.08 -13.56 18.91
N ARG A 991 -20.80 -12.41 18.30
CA ARG A 991 -19.69 -12.19 17.36
C ARG A 991 -18.33 -12.07 18.07
N ASN A 992 -18.25 -11.50 19.27
CA ASN A 992 -17.04 -11.33 20.07
C ASN A 992 -16.52 -12.68 20.60
N ILE A 993 -17.37 -13.70 20.60
CA ILE A 993 -17.01 -15.07 20.96
C ILE A 993 -16.43 -15.86 19.75
N GLY A 994 -16.51 -15.36 18.50
CA GLY A 994 -15.95 -16.12 17.36
C GLY A 994 -16.06 -15.58 15.92
N GLY A 995 -16.37 -14.31 15.69
CA GLY A 995 -16.43 -13.65 14.38
C GLY A 995 -17.64 -14.02 13.49
N CYS A 996 -17.77 -13.33 12.35
CA CYS A 996 -18.95 -13.33 11.45
C CYS A 996 -19.32 -14.68 10.79
N LYS A 997 -18.56 -15.75 11.05
CA LYS A 997 -18.79 -17.09 10.49
C LYS A 997 -19.48 -18.04 11.48
N LYS A 998 -19.74 -17.65 12.73
CA LYS A 998 -20.34 -18.53 13.73
C LYS A 998 -21.74 -18.05 14.15
N CYS A 999 -22.62 -19.03 14.22
CA CYS A 999 -23.99 -18.93 14.71
C CYS A 999 -24.01 -19.22 16.22
N GLY A 1000 -24.79 -18.47 17.01
CA GLY A 1000 -24.90 -18.61 18.46
C GLY A 1000 -26.07 -17.83 19.05
N THR A 1001 -26.37 -18.01 20.33
CA THR A 1001 -27.52 -17.40 21.03
C THR A 1001 -27.11 -16.65 22.29
N LYS A 1002 -27.63 -15.44 22.49
CA LYS A 1002 -27.49 -14.66 23.74
C LYS A 1002 -28.86 -14.51 24.41
N HIS A 1003 -28.94 -14.91 25.67
CA HIS A 1003 -30.15 -14.89 26.48
C HIS A 1003 -30.14 -13.72 27.47
N PHE A 1004 -31.28 -13.06 27.64
CA PHE A 1004 -31.43 -11.90 28.53
C PHE A 1004 -32.01 -12.26 29.90
N GLY A 1005 -32.19 -13.55 30.20
CA GLY A 1005 -32.63 -14.05 31.51
C GLY A 1005 -34.11 -13.83 31.86
N ASN A 1006 -34.84 -13.03 31.09
CA ASN A 1006 -36.27 -12.70 31.27
C ASN A 1006 -37.22 -13.58 30.42
N GLY A 1007 -36.69 -14.64 29.80
CA GLY A 1007 -37.39 -15.48 28.82
C GLY A 1007 -37.11 -15.13 27.35
N CYS A 1008 -36.47 -13.98 27.09
CA CYS A 1008 -36.10 -13.52 25.76
C CYS A 1008 -34.65 -13.81 25.40
N LEU A 1009 -34.40 -14.07 24.11
CA LEU A 1009 -33.07 -14.34 23.58
C LEU A 1009 -32.91 -13.83 22.13
N VAL A 1010 -31.66 -13.57 21.73
CA VAL A 1010 -31.25 -13.31 20.34
C VAL A 1010 -30.44 -14.51 19.84
N SER A 1011 -30.79 -15.05 18.67
CA SER A 1011 -30.08 -16.16 18.01
C SER A 1011 -29.50 -15.73 16.67
N VAL A 1012 -28.29 -16.18 16.35
CA VAL A 1012 -27.68 -16.13 15.02
C VAL A 1012 -27.56 -17.58 14.58
N ASP A 1013 -28.28 -18.05 13.55
CA ASP A 1013 -28.37 -19.48 13.17
C ASP A 1013 -27.82 -19.75 11.76
N TYR A 1014 -27.23 -20.94 11.54
CA TYR A 1014 -26.67 -21.37 10.25
C TYR A 1014 -27.81 -21.84 9.36
N TYR A 1015 -27.92 -21.32 8.14
CA TYR A 1015 -29.04 -21.61 7.26
C TYR A 1015 -28.55 -22.15 5.91
N TYR A 1016 -29.09 -23.31 5.50
CA TYR A 1016 -28.87 -23.92 4.19
C TYR A 1016 -30.16 -23.81 3.37
N GLY A 1017 -30.05 -23.33 2.12
CA GLY A 1017 -31.21 -22.97 1.30
C GLY A 1017 -31.52 -21.47 1.30
N CYS A 1018 -30.52 -20.62 1.56
CA CYS A 1018 -30.62 -19.21 1.24
C CYS A 1018 -30.64 -19.07 -0.30
N ASP A 1019 -31.84 -18.92 -0.85
CA ASP A 1019 -32.02 -18.65 -2.27
C ASP A 1019 -31.81 -17.16 -2.52
N ASN A 1020 -30.93 -16.80 -3.45
CA ASN A 1020 -30.78 -15.43 -3.95
C ASN A 1020 -31.99 -15.01 -4.81
N ARG A 1021 -33.17 -15.64 -4.61
CA ARG A 1021 -34.33 -15.60 -5.49
C ARG A 1021 -35.68 -15.81 -4.73
N ASP A 1022 -36.04 -15.01 -3.72
CA ASP A 1022 -37.41 -14.42 -3.62
C ASP A 1022 -37.66 -13.53 -2.37
N ASN A 1023 -37.98 -12.26 -2.64
CA ASN A 1023 -38.91 -11.28 -2.01
C ASN A 1023 -39.26 -11.33 -0.50
N GLY A 1024 -38.91 -10.28 0.25
CA GLY A 1024 -39.53 -9.95 1.56
C GLY A 1024 -40.30 -8.62 1.52
N VAL A 1025 -41.43 -8.33 2.17
CA VAL A 1025 -42.44 -9.07 2.97
C VAL A 1025 -43.75 -8.26 2.85
N ASN A 1026 -44.86 -8.88 2.44
CA ASN A 1026 -46.22 -8.55 2.89
C ASN A 1026 -47.19 -9.74 2.68
N SER A 1027 -47.46 -10.48 3.75
CA SER A 1027 -48.80 -10.98 4.15
C SER A 1027 -48.58 -11.75 5.46
N LEU A 1028 -48.80 -11.14 6.62
CA LEU A 1028 -50.08 -11.09 7.34
C LEU A 1028 -50.77 -12.46 7.42
N ASP A 1029 -50.83 -13.02 8.63
CA ASP A 1029 -52.10 -13.36 9.30
C ASP A 1029 -51.83 -13.86 10.73
N THR A 1030 -51.95 -12.97 11.71
CA THR A 1030 -52.94 -12.95 12.82
C THR A 1030 -52.66 -11.77 13.75
#